data_AF-A0A1V6IFX9-F1
#
_entry.id   AF-A0A1V6IFX9-F1
#
_cell.length_a   1.000
_cell.length_b   1.000
_cell.length_c   1.000
_cell.angle_alpha   90.00
_cell.angle_beta   90.00
_cell.angle_gamma   90.00
#
_symmetry.space_group_name_H-M   'P 1'
#
loop_
_entity.id
_entity.type
_entity.pdbx_description
1 polymer ?
#
loop_
_entity_poly.entity_id
_entity_poly.type
_entity_poly.pdbx_seq_one_letter_code
_entity_poly.pdbx_strand_id
1 'polypeptide(L)'
;MIPLYQAIGKIVLKTVNFNSLPEKEQKLFIVKQYCNELENFKYTKDAESHYGRMLELNLDTQNKVCYFSQGTQLTPDKKDELLVFSNYAPNDPSIYAAHISLKPLLQFELYNYIEINFKKIPWTDSTKRDKFLTFLKEIQETFYRMENNIISLKYDKLKEDQQKDFPDPENIPELKDNLNEASKYNKAFQKYLKKYLSTTIKDFITERQAYALKIDGKFLHQTEYADCYIDVLYYYLFERHYLDNTKYGYCHICGNESTLPKDTAIKQKFFGTTNPLYFDKVDGSLTHNAFSMCEKCNQQVLIGIQYASIKLRTTLLGLQTIVLPEIKFEFDNDEELIDPQKLNMATKLLERIPLDQKRNDINTLNTLLRRIKEFTLLFYNKPSPTSQEFIINGMIKNINLKELITKTEHLNKMVQDYILGSLYGYQAILSFEGLRYLILPSKESHPGLNQYDYTVLNKIIISTLGTYIYERKFQYYDLICMFADIYNRKNNNLKTENKYFLNITPFLMTLYLDHLIKFNQLEGVPIMEQSNLTSKLQDEKITAYFNTHSQIYENNFYAQGLFILGMYIAAIESEQRKKDIKSTLINRLNLRGIPVQKVKSLMAMVDEMGKVWNIYYDSITENYYRECLQGIENSSLSPEEIVFHILCGRAYSNYLGAKYKLEHPDKTEKNQEEQNDQQ
;
A
#
# COMPACT_ATOMS: atom_id res chain seq x y z
N MET A 1 -1.87 -1.37 -17.85
CA MET A 1 -0.91 -0.56 -17.08
C MET A 1 -0.16 0.42 -17.97
N ILE A 2 0.76 -0.01 -18.84
CA ILE A 2 1.54 0.92 -19.70
C ILE A 2 0.66 1.86 -20.53
N PRO A 3 -0.44 1.41 -21.18
CA PRO A 3 -1.35 2.33 -21.88
C PRO A 3 -1.99 3.39 -20.97
N LEU A 4 -2.29 3.04 -19.71
CA LEU A 4 -2.83 4.00 -18.73
C LEU A 4 -1.77 5.02 -18.32
N TYR A 5 -0.52 4.60 -18.10
CA TYR A 5 0.57 5.54 -17.87
C TYR A 5 0.77 6.46 -19.06
N GLN A 6 0.73 5.94 -20.29
CA GLN A 6 0.81 6.78 -21.48
C GLN A 6 -0.32 7.81 -21.52
N ALA A 7 -1.56 7.41 -21.26
CA ALA A 7 -2.72 8.31 -21.22
C ALA A 7 -2.54 9.43 -20.18
N ILE A 8 -2.14 9.08 -18.95
CA ILE A 8 -1.86 10.05 -17.88
C ILE A 8 -0.74 11.01 -18.34
N GLY A 9 0.35 10.48 -18.89
CA GLY A 9 1.48 11.28 -19.35
C GLY A 9 1.13 12.23 -20.49
N LYS A 10 0.27 11.83 -21.42
CA LYS A 10 -0.25 12.71 -22.48
C LYS A 10 -0.98 13.91 -21.88
N ILE A 11 -1.86 13.68 -20.90
CA ILE A 11 -2.59 14.77 -20.24
C ILE A 11 -1.62 15.70 -19.51
N VAL A 12 -0.68 15.16 -18.72
CA VAL A 12 0.34 15.96 -18.02
C VAL A 12 1.12 16.84 -19.00
N LEU A 13 1.58 16.28 -20.12
CA LEU A 13 2.31 17.02 -21.15
C LEU A 13 1.48 18.16 -21.74
N LYS A 14 0.17 17.95 -21.98
CA LYS A 14 -0.74 18.99 -22.45
C LYS A 14 -0.95 20.08 -21.40
N THR A 15 -1.15 19.71 -20.14
CA THR A 15 -1.36 20.66 -19.03
C THR A 15 -0.18 21.61 -18.84
N VAL A 16 1.05 21.12 -19.00
CA VAL A 16 2.27 21.96 -18.91
C VAL A 16 2.63 22.65 -20.22
N ASN A 17 1.78 22.53 -21.25
CA ASN A 17 2.01 23.01 -22.62
C ASN A 17 3.40 22.61 -23.15
N PHE A 18 3.79 21.35 -22.97
CA PHE A 18 5.16 20.89 -23.19
C PHE A 18 5.72 21.25 -24.58
N ASN A 19 4.90 21.11 -25.63
CA ASN A 19 5.33 21.37 -27.00
C ASN A 19 5.62 22.85 -27.29
N SER A 20 5.14 23.79 -26.46
CA SER A 20 5.46 25.21 -26.60
C SER A 20 6.69 25.64 -25.79
N LEU A 21 7.23 24.76 -24.93
CA LEU A 21 8.41 25.08 -24.14
C LEU A 21 9.65 25.15 -25.04
N PRO A 22 10.62 26.03 -24.73
CA PRO A 22 11.94 25.97 -25.36
C PRO A 22 12.58 24.58 -25.21
N GLU A 23 13.41 24.17 -26.17
CA GLU A 23 14.04 22.83 -26.19
C GLU A 23 14.76 22.50 -24.87
N LYS A 24 15.50 23.47 -24.30
CA LYS A 24 16.14 23.33 -22.99
C LYS A 24 15.15 22.96 -21.89
N GLU A 25 14.01 23.64 -21.83
CA GLU A 25 12.99 23.41 -20.81
C GLU A 25 12.28 22.07 -21.01
N GLN A 26 12.09 21.66 -22.27
CA GLN A 26 11.62 20.31 -22.60
C GLN A 26 12.58 19.23 -22.07
N LYS A 27 13.88 19.35 -22.38
CA LYS A 27 14.92 18.42 -21.89
C LYS A 27 14.98 18.40 -20.37
N LEU A 28 14.99 19.57 -19.72
CA LEU A 28 14.98 19.69 -18.26
C LEU A 28 13.73 19.04 -17.65
N PHE A 29 12.57 19.23 -18.25
CA PHE A 29 11.32 18.62 -17.78
C PHE A 29 11.40 17.09 -17.79
N ILE A 30 12.01 16.49 -18.81
CA ILE A 30 12.24 15.04 -18.87
C ILE A 30 13.29 14.61 -17.84
N VAL A 31 14.42 15.31 -17.72
CA VAL A 31 15.46 15.03 -16.73
C VAL A 31 14.90 15.05 -15.31
N LYS A 32 14.00 15.98 -14.97
CA LYS A 32 13.34 16.03 -13.66
C LYS A 32 12.54 14.78 -13.32
N GLN A 33 12.03 14.04 -14.32
CA GLN A 33 11.32 12.77 -14.10
C GLN A 33 12.24 11.65 -13.59
N TYR A 34 13.55 11.84 -13.69
CA TYR A 34 14.57 10.88 -13.27
C TYR A 34 15.06 11.13 -11.84
N CYS A 35 14.91 12.34 -11.30
CA CYS A 35 15.27 12.69 -9.93
C CYS A 35 14.58 11.80 -8.87
N ASN A 36 15.21 11.72 -7.69
CA ASN A 36 14.66 11.03 -6.52
C ASN A 36 13.50 11.80 -5.89
N GLU A 37 12.58 11.06 -5.27
CA GLU A 37 11.55 11.67 -4.44
C GLU A 37 12.14 12.11 -3.11
N LEU A 38 12.04 13.42 -2.81
CA LEU A 38 12.60 13.98 -1.58
C LEU A 38 11.80 13.60 -0.32
N GLU A 39 10.56 13.13 -0.46
CA GLU A 39 9.77 12.56 0.65
C GLU A 39 10.51 11.38 1.33
N ASN A 40 11.36 10.66 0.60
CA ASN A 40 12.14 9.55 1.14
C ASN A 40 13.20 9.99 2.18
N PHE A 41 13.47 11.29 2.29
CA PHE A 41 14.40 11.86 3.28
C PHE A 41 13.69 12.36 4.54
N LYS A 42 12.37 12.17 4.63
CA LYS A 42 11.61 12.40 5.85
C LYS A 42 11.93 11.33 6.89
N TYR A 43 12.09 11.73 8.14
CA TYR A 43 12.28 10.83 9.27
C TYR A 43 11.58 11.39 10.52
N THR A 44 11.22 10.49 11.43
CA THR A 44 10.58 10.86 12.71
C THR A 44 11.62 10.77 13.82
N LYS A 45 11.75 11.83 14.61
CA LYS A 45 12.57 11.88 15.82
C LYS A 45 11.79 12.64 16.87
N ASP A 46 11.74 12.12 18.10
CA ASP A 46 11.03 12.76 19.23
C ASP A 46 9.56 13.10 18.93
N ALA A 47 8.87 12.21 18.20
CA ALA A 47 7.49 12.37 17.69
C ALA A 47 7.27 13.52 16.69
N GLU A 48 8.33 14.24 16.30
CA GLU A 48 8.29 15.27 15.26
C GLU A 48 8.82 14.74 13.91
N SER A 49 8.25 15.27 12.82
CA SER A 49 8.69 14.95 11.47
C SER A 49 9.78 15.94 11.04
N HIS A 50 10.95 15.41 10.69
CA HIS A 50 12.06 16.18 10.14
C HIS A 50 12.38 15.73 8.72
N TYR A 51 13.09 16.58 7.99
CA TYR A 51 13.69 16.23 6.70
C TYR A 51 15.20 16.33 6.79
N GLY A 52 15.87 15.41 6.10
CA GLY A 52 17.30 15.45 5.90
C GLY A 52 17.77 16.74 5.21
N ARG A 53 19.09 16.94 5.17
CA ARG A 53 19.72 18.09 4.49
C ARG A 53 20.78 17.61 3.50
N MET A 54 21.10 18.46 2.55
CA MET A 54 22.25 18.19 1.68
C MET A 54 23.57 18.42 2.40
N LEU A 55 24.55 17.59 2.08
CA LEU A 55 25.96 17.88 2.29
C LEU A 55 26.53 18.42 0.98
N GLU A 56 26.99 19.66 0.98
CA GLU A 56 27.46 20.37 -0.21
C GLU A 56 28.99 20.37 -0.25
N LEU A 57 29.58 19.84 -1.32
CA LEU A 57 30.97 20.04 -1.68
C LEU A 57 31.07 21.30 -2.55
N ASN A 58 31.64 22.36 -2.01
CA ASN A 58 31.83 23.62 -2.72
C ASN A 58 33.23 23.67 -3.32
N LEU A 59 33.32 23.97 -4.60
CA LEU A 59 34.56 24.29 -5.31
C LEU A 59 34.61 25.80 -5.53
N ASP A 60 35.58 26.47 -4.91
CA ASP A 60 35.86 27.88 -5.09
C ASP A 60 37.00 28.02 -6.11
N THR A 61 36.64 28.35 -7.35
CA THR A 61 37.59 28.40 -8.46
C THR A 61 38.55 29.59 -8.36
N GLN A 62 38.13 30.66 -7.69
CA GLN A 62 38.94 31.87 -7.50
C GLN A 62 40.07 31.61 -6.51
N ASN A 63 39.73 31.04 -5.35
CA ASN A 63 40.70 30.74 -4.30
C ASN A 63 41.38 29.38 -4.48
N LYS A 64 40.89 28.55 -5.42
CA LYS A 64 41.34 27.17 -5.65
C LYS A 64 41.28 26.30 -4.40
N VAL A 65 40.21 26.48 -3.63
CA VAL A 65 39.93 25.75 -2.39
C VAL A 65 38.57 25.05 -2.49
N CYS A 66 38.44 23.88 -1.88
CA CYS A 66 37.17 23.18 -1.73
C CYS A 66 36.81 22.97 -0.26
N TYR A 67 35.52 22.84 0.03
CA TYR A 67 35.05 22.59 1.39
C TYR A 67 33.64 21.99 1.43
N PHE A 68 33.38 21.19 2.44
CA PHE A 68 32.07 20.72 2.81
C PHE A 68 31.31 21.76 3.64
N SER A 69 30.01 21.82 3.42
CA SER A 69 29.09 22.62 4.22
C SER A 69 27.72 21.95 4.28
N GLN A 70 26.95 22.28 5.31
CA GLN A 70 25.56 21.86 5.40
C GLN A 70 24.68 22.72 4.50
N GLY A 71 24.05 22.08 3.52
CA GLY A 71 23.24 22.71 2.50
C GLY A 71 21.76 22.77 2.82
N THR A 72 20.99 22.93 1.75
CA THR A 72 19.53 23.06 1.76
C THR A 72 18.83 21.81 2.32
N GLN A 73 17.70 22.02 3.01
CA GLN A 73 16.83 20.95 3.47
C GLN A 73 16.16 20.20 2.29
N LEU A 74 16.02 18.89 2.41
CA LEU A 74 15.51 17.99 1.37
C LEU A 74 13.97 17.87 1.43
N THR A 75 13.28 19.00 1.27
CA THR A 75 11.81 19.03 1.26
C THR A 75 11.24 18.81 -0.15
N PRO A 76 10.05 18.18 -0.31
CA PRO A 76 9.49 17.85 -1.63
C PRO A 76 9.34 19.02 -2.62
N ASP A 77 9.06 20.22 -2.12
CA ASP A 77 8.95 21.46 -2.90
C ASP A 77 10.26 21.87 -3.60
N LYS A 78 11.40 21.40 -3.09
CA LYS A 78 12.74 21.72 -3.63
C LYS A 78 13.28 20.69 -4.61
N LYS A 79 12.50 19.65 -4.95
CA LYS A 79 12.93 18.57 -5.85
C LYS A 79 13.51 19.11 -7.17
N ASP A 80 12.79 20.06 -7.76
CA ASP A 80 13.13 20.67 -9.04
C ASP A 80 14.34 21.60 -8.97
N GLU A 81 14.58 22.20 -7.79
CA GLU A 81 15.72 23.07 -7.54
C GLU A 81 17.01 22.25 -7.38
N LEU A 82 16.93 21.13 -6.66
CA LEU A 82 18.11 20.39 -6.22
C LEU A 82 18.57 19.30 -7.20
N LEU A 83 17.68 18.78 -8.04
CA LEU A 83 17.95 17.72 -9.03
C LEU A 83 18.76 16.53 -8.47
N VAL A 84 18.31 15.95 -7.35
CA VAL A 84 19.03 14.84 -6.69
C VAL A 84 18.80 13.52 -7.44
N PHE A 85 19.87 12.88 -7.92
CA PHE A 85 19.80 11.61 -8.66
C PHE A 85 20.26 10.40 -7.83
N SER A 86 19.99 9.22 -8.37
CA SER A 86 20.55 7.94 -7.93
C SER A 86 20.96 7.16 -9.17
N ASN A 87 22.05 6.41 -9.09
CA ASN A 87 22.44 5.50 -10.17
C ASN A 87 21.29 4.54 -10.53
N TYR A 88 21.06 4.35 -11.84
CA TYR A 88 20.07 3.42 -12.37
C TYR A 88 20.58 1.98 -12.24
N ALA A 89 21.83 1.73 -12.60
CA ALA A 89 22.51 0.45 -12.39
C ALA A 89 23.79 0.63 -11.56
N PRO A 90 24.31 -0.45 -10.94
CA PRO A 90 25.56 -0.39 -10.15
C PRO A 90 26.76 0.19 -10.90
N ASN A 91 26.78 0.06 -12.23
CA ASN A 91 27.87 0.50 -13.11
C ASN A 91 27.56 1.80 -13.85
N ASP A 92 26.51 2.53 -13.46
CA ASP A 92 26.23 3.85 -14.01
C ASP A 92 27.41 4.81 -13.74
N PRO A 93 27.78 5.66 -14.73
CA PRO A 93 28.85 6.63 -14.59
C PRO A 93 28.49 7.70 -13.57
N SER A 94 29.51 8.23 -12.90
CA SER A 94 29.38 9.27 -11.87
C SER A 94 29.24 10.67 -12.48
N ILE A 95 28.14 10.92 -13.21
CA ILE A 95 27.91 12.17 -13.96
C ILE A 95 27.00 13.18 -13.23
N TYR A 96 26.44 12.80 -12.09
CA TYR A 96 25.47 13.62 -11.36
C TYR A 96 26.17 14.59 -10.39
N ALA A 97 25.89 15.87 -10.54
CA ALA A 97 26.35 16.91 -9.64
C ALA A 97 25.56 16.93 -8.32
N ALA A 98 24.36 16.34 -8.27
CA ALA A 98 23.61 16.10 -7.04
C ALA A 98 23.12 14.65 -7.00
N HIS A 99 23.39 13.95 -5.89
CA HIS A 99 23.22 12.50 -5.81
C HIS A 99 22.95 12.00 -4.39
N ILE A 100 22.30 10.84 -4.23
CA ILE A 100 22.02 10.20 -2.93
C ILE A 100 23.24 9.57 -2.24
N SER A 101 24.37 9.53 -2.95
CA SER A 101 25.66 9.02 -2.47
C SER A 101 26.74 10.04 -2.78
N LEU A 102 27.72 10.16 -1.90
CA LEU A 102 28.83 11.11 -2.02
C LEU A 102 29.83 10.71 -3.11
N LYS A 103 29.87 9.41 -3.47
CA LYS A 103 30.85 8.85 -4.41
C LYS A 103 30.98 9.67 -5.71
N PRO A 104 29.88 10.03 -6.42
CA PRO A 104 30.02 10.73 -7.70
C PRO A 104 30.68 12.10 -7.61
N LEU A 105 30.52 12.79 -6.48
CA LEU A 105 31.09 14.10 -6.25
C LEU A 105 32.60 14.03 -5.96
N LEU A 106 33.05 12.95 -5.31
CA LEU A 106 34.47 12.75 -4.99
C LEU A 106 35.29 12.22 -6.17
N GLN A 107 34.63 11.59 -7.15
CA GLN A 107 35.26 11.04 -8.34
C GLN A 107 35.11 11.92 -9.59
N PHE A 108 34.06 12.76 -9.67
CA PHE A 108 33.86 13.74 -10.74
C PHE A 108 34.17 13.20 -12.16
N GLU A 109 33.55 12.07 -12.53
CA GLU A 109 33.74 11.40 -13.83
C GLU A 109 33.01 12.12 -14.99
N LEU A 110 32.30 13.21 -14.69
CA LEU A 110 31.50 13.97 -15.64
C LEU A 110 32.32 14.44 -16.85
N TYR A 111 33.53 14.97 -16.63
CA TYR A 111 34.42 15.40 -17.71
C TYR A 111 34.74 14.23 -18.67
N ASN A 112 35.23 13.11 -18.14
CA ASN A 112 35.62 11.95 -18.94
C ASN A 112 34.43 11.37 -19.71
N TYR A 113 33.25 11.31 -19.09
CA TYR A 113 32.04 10.86 -19.74
C TYR A 113 31.69 11.74 -20.95
N ILE A 114 31.73 13.06 -20.77
CA ILE A 114 31.44 14.02 -21.84
C ILE A 114 32.49 13.93 -22.93
N GLU A 115 33.78 13.88 -22.59
CA GLU A 115 34.87 13.77 -23.57
C GLU A 115 34.69 12.56 -24.50
N ILE A 116 34.36 11.39 -23.93
CA ILE A 116 34.12 10.14 -24.68
C ILE A 116 32.88 10.25 -25.58
N ASN A 117 31.82 10.92 -25.11
CA ASN A 117 30.52 10.98 -25.79
C ASN A 117 30.27 12.29 -26.53
N PHE A 118 31.26 13.19 -26.60
CA PHE A 118 31.08 14.60 -26.99
C PHE A 118 30.39 14.78 -28.34
N LYS A 119 30.74 13.94 -29.31
CA LYS A 119 30.19 13.95 -30.68
C LYS A 119 28.78 13.36 -30.79
N LYS A 120 28.38 12.55 -29.81
CA LYS A 120 27.08 11.88 -29.79
C LYS A 120 25.99 12.71 -29.13
N ILE A 121 26.37 13.59 -28.20
CA ILE A 121 25.46 14.44 -27.44
C ILE A 121 24.90 15.53 -28.36
N PRO A 122 23.57 15.63 -28.53
CA PRO A 122 22.94 16.74 -29.25
C PRO A 122 22.94 18.00 -28.39
N TRP A 123 23.86 18.92 -28.70
CA TRP A 123 24.03 20.18 -27.99
C TRP A 123 23.01 21.23 -28.45
N THR A 124 22.20 21.74 -27.52
CA THR A 124 21.24 22.82 -27.77
C THR A 124 21.97 24.11 -28.17
N ASP A 125 23.09 24.42 -27.51
CA ASP A 125 23.96 25.56 -27.85
C ASP A 125 25.36 25.06 -28.24
N SER A 126 25.58 24.90 -29.54
CA SER A 126 26.86 24.45 -30.10
C SER A 126 28.02 25.42 -29.87
N THR A 127 27.77 26.67 -29.49
CA THR A 127 28.83 27.68 -29.25
C THR A 127 29.45 27.56 -27.85
N LYS A 128 28.72 26.94 -26.91
CA LYS A 128 29.15 26.78 -25.52
C LYS A 128 29.77 25.43 -25.19
N ARG A 129 29.48 24.38 -25.97
CA ARG A 129 29.91 23.01 -25.66
C ARG A 129 31.42 22.85 -25.45
N ASP A 130 32.24 23.51 -26.28
CA ASP A 130 33.70 23.38 -26.20
C ASP A 130 34.23 24.10 -24.96
N LYS A 131 33.68 25.29 -24.67
CA LYS A 131 33.98 26.05 -23.44
C LYS A 131 33.56 25.29 -22.19
N PHE A 132 32.40 24.61 -22.23
CA PHE A 132 31.94 23.78 -21.13
C PHE A 132 32.88 22.60 -20.87
N LEU A 133 33.33 21.91 -21.92
CA LEU A 133 34.30 20.83 -21.79
C LEU A 133 35.63 21.33 -21.19
N THR A 134 36.14 22.47 -21.66
CA THR A 134 37.33 23.11 -21.10
C THR A 134 37.13 23.48 -19.63
N PHE A 135 35.99 24.08 -19.28
CA PHE A 135 35.65 24.42 -17.91
C PHE A 135 35.65 23.19 -16.99
N LEU A 136 35.01 22.09 -17.39
CA LEU A 136 35.01 20.85 -16.61
C LEU A 136 36.41 20.22 -16.49
N LYS A 137 37.23 20.35 -17.53
CA LYS A 137 38.64 19.92 -17.51
C LYS A 137 39.42 20.70 -16.47
N GLU A 138 39.32 22.03 -16.47
CA GLU A 138 39.99 22.90 -15.50
C GLU A 138 39.56 22.60 -14.07
N ILE A 139 38.27 22.33 -13.84
CA ILE A 139 37.77 21.88 -12.54
C ILE A 139 38.41 20.55 -12.13
N GLN A 140 38.44 19.57 -13.03
CA GLN A 140 39.02 18.26 -12.74
C GLN A 140 40.53 18.38 -12.44
N GLU A 141 41.29 19.10 -13.27
CA GLU A 141 42.73 19.29 -13.10
C GLU A 141 43.07 20.10 -11.83
N THR A 142 42.23 21.05 -11.44
CA THR A 142 42.45 21.87 -10.25
C THR A 142 42.16 21.10 -8.97
N PHE A 143 40.97 20.50 -8.85
CA PHE A 143 40.45 19.96 -7.59
C PHE A 143 40.58 18.45 -7.44
N TYR A 144 40.81 17.72 -8.52
CA TYR A 144 40.87 16.27 -8.52
C TYR A 144 42.21 15.80 -9.06
N ARG A 145 42.59 14.57 -8.70
CA ARG A 145 43.72 13.85 -9.30
C ARG A 145 43.23 12.56 -9.92
N MET A 146 43.95 12.08 -10.92
CA MET A 146 43.71 10.81 -11.57
C MET A 146 44.96 9.94 -11.45
N GLU A 147 44.87 8.83 -10.74
CA GLU A 147 45.96 7.86 -10.55
C GLU A 147 45.43 6.45 -10.83
N ASN A 148 46.09 5.69 -11.72
CA ASN A 148 45.70 4.31 -12.07
C ASN A 148 44.19 4.16 -12.41
N ASN A 149 43.64 5.11 -13.17
CA ASN A 149 42.21 5.21 -13.53
C ASN A 149 41.24 5.48 -12.36
N ILE A 150 41.75 5.83 -11.19
CA ILE A 150 40.95 6.27 -10.04
C ILE A 150 41.02 7.79 -9.95
N ILE A 151 39.87 8.44 -9.98
CA ILE A 151 39.76 9.87 -9.74
C ILE A 151 39.39 10.10 -8.27
N SER A 152 40.11 11.00 -7.60
CA SER A 152 39.84 11.40 -6.22
C SER A 152 40.01 12.89 -6.02
N LEU A 153 39.16 13.51 -5.19
CA LEU A 153 39.33 14.88 -4.73
C LEU A 153 40.69 15.02 -4.03
N LYS A 154 41.42 16.10 -4.35
CA LYS A 154 42.72 16.41 -3.76
C LYS A 154 42.58 16.93 -2.33
N TYR A 155 43.27 16.32 -1.37
CA TYR A 155 43.22 16.80 0.02
C TYR A 155 43.84 18.19 0.20
N ASP A 156 44.88 18.56 -0.56
CA ASP A 156 45.58 19.85 -0.42
C ASP A 156 44.69 21.04 -0.83
N LYS A 157 43.60 20.77 -1.55
CA LYS A 157 42.60 21.76 -1.92
C LYS A 157 41.53 21.94 -0.86
N LEU A 158 41.36 21.02 0.10
CA LEU A 158 40.38 21.19 1.17
C LEU A 158 40.79 22.32 2.12
N LYS A 159 39.82 23.02 2.69
CA LYS A 159 40.09 23.95 3.82
C LYS A 159 40.80 23.21 4.96
N GLU A 160 41.76 23.87 5.60
CA GLU A 160 42.66 23.28 6.61
C GLU A 160 41.91 22.56 7.74
N ASP A 161 40.81 23.14 8.24
CA ASP A 161 39.97 22.57 9.30
C ASP A 161 39.25 21.27 8.87
N GLN A 162 39.15 21.02 7.57
CA GLN A 162 38.49 19.85 6.99
C GLN A 162 39.47 18.83 6.38
N GLN A 163 40.77 19.09 6.37
CA GLN A 163 41.76 18.15 5.83
C GLN A 163 41.98 16.94 6.74
N LYS A 164 41.80 17.12 8.05
CA LYS A 164 42.08 16.09 9.05
C LYS A 164 41.25 14.81 8.80
N ASP A 165 41.92 13.66 8.78
CA ASP A 165 41.33 12.33 8.55
C ASP A 165 40.67 12.15 7.17
N PHE A 166 40.83 13.09 6.22
CA PHE A 166 40.26 12.96 4.88
C PHE A 166 40.84 11.73 4.14
N PRO A 167 40.02 10.89 3.48
CA PRO A 167 40.46 9.66 2.85
C PRO A 167 41.28 9.93 1.57
N ASP A 168 42.58 10.16 1.72
CA ASP A 168 43.47 10.49 0.62
C ASP A 168 44.63 9.47 0.48
N PRO A 169 44.81 8.82 -0.69
CA PRO A 169 45.99 8.01 -1.04
C PRO A 169 47.38 8.58 -0.72
N GLU A 170 47.59 9.89 -0.77
CA GLU A 170 48.89 10.50 -0.40
C GLU A 170 49.15 10.40 1.10
N ASN A 171 48.09 10.42 1.91
CA ASN A 171 48.18 10.45 3.36
C ASN A 171 47.91 9.07 4.01
N ILE A 172 47.31 8.14 3.27
CA ILE A 172 46.87 6.84 3.79
C ILE A 172 47.51 5.70 2.97
N PRO A 173 48.53 5.01 3.54
CA PRO A 173 49.21 3.91 2.86
C PRO A 173 48.28 2.81 2.35
N GLU A 174 47.28 2.41 3.16
CA GLU A 174 46.29 1.38 2.77
C GLU A 174 45.52 1.77 1.50
N LEU A 175 45.25 3.06 1.27
CA LEU A 175 44.59 3.51 0.04
C LEU A 175 45.56 3.49 -1.14
N LYS A 176 46.80 3.92 -0.93
CA LYS A 176 47.87 3.92 -1.95
C LYS A 176 48.19 2.52 -2.46
N ASP A 177 48.36 1.57 -1.55
CA ASP A 177 48.70 0.18 -1.87
C ASP A 177 47.61 -0.52 -2.69
N ASN A 178 46.36 -0.08 -2.52
CA ASN A 178 45.20 -0.66 -3.20
C ASN A 178 44.79 0.06 -4.50
N LEU A 179 45.52 1.10 -4.95
CA LEU A 179 45.18 1.87 -6.17
C LEU A 179 45.05 1.01 -7.44
N ASN A 180 45.72 -0.14 -7.50
CA ASN A 180 45.68 -1.05 -8.65
C ASN A 180 44.49 -2.03 -8.60
N GLU A 181 43.78 -2.13 -7.47
CA GLU A 181 42.64 -3.04 -7.27
C GLU A 181 41.39 -2.26 -6.81
N ALA A 182 40.59 -1.79 -7.78
CA ALA A 182 39.42 -0.95 -7.52
C ALA A 182 38.47 -1.47 -6.44
N SER A 183 38.27 -2.79 -6.32
CA SER A 183 37.43 -3.39 -5.28
C SER A 183 38.01 -3.19 -3.88
N LYS A 184 39.31 -3.47 -3.69
CA LYS A 184 40.02 -3.27 -2.41
C LYS A 184 40.11 -1.79 -2.08
N TYR A 185 40.44 -0.95 -3.06
CA TYR A 185 40.46 0.49 -2.91
C TYR A 185 39.12 1.03 -2.40
N ASN A 186 38.01 0.70 -3.09
CA ASN A 186 36.69 1.17 -2.71
C ASN A 186 36.31 0.72 -1.29
N LYS A 187 36.66 -0.51 -0.90
CA LYS A 187 36.39 -1.01 0.45
C LYS A 187 37.18 -0.24 1.52
N ALA A 188 38.47 0.01 1.28
CA ALA A 188 39.31 0.81 2.18
C ALA A 188 38.83 2.27 2.21
N PHE A 189 38.55 2.87 1.07
CA PHE A 189 38.05 4.24 0.94
C PHE A 189 36.76 4.47 1.74
N GLN A 190 35.80 3.55 1.65
CA GLN A 190 34.55 3.63 2.42
C GLN A 190 34.79 3.57 3.94
N LYS A 191 35.74 2.76 4.41
CA LYS A 191 36.13 2.69 5.83
C LYS A 191 36.65 4.04 6.33
N TYR A 192 37.56 4.67 5.59
CA TYR A 192 38.13 5.98 5.97
C TYR A 192 37.14 7.13 5.79
N LEU A 193 36.33 7.11 4.72
CA LEU A 193 35.28 8.10 4.48
C LEU A 193 34.25 8.08 5.61
N LYS A 194 33.84 6.91 6.09
CA LYS A 194 32.92 6.80 7.23
C LYS A 194 33.49 7.43 8.50
N LYS A 195 34.78 7.21 8.78
CA LYS A 195 35.48 7.85 9.90
C LYS A 195 35.44 9.37 9.74
N TYR A 196 35.91 9.88 8.60
CA TYR A 196 35.95 11.30 8.27
C TYR A 196 34.59 12.00 8.47
N LEU A 197 33.51 11.41 7.94
CA LEU A 197 32.15 11.93 8.08
C LEU A 197 31.71 12.00 9.55
N SER A 198 32.07 10.99 10.35
CA SER A 198 31.67 10.89 11.77
C SER A 198 32.52 11.73 12.73
N THR A 199 33.72 12.16 12.31
CA THR A 199 34.67 12.86 13.17
C THR A 199 34.90 14.30 12.75
N THR A 200 35.37 14.52 11.53
CA THR A 200 35.89 15.82 11.09
C THR A 200 34.78 16.75 10.66
N ILE A 201 33.85 16.25 9.85
CA ILE A 201 32.73 17.05 9.32
C ILE A 201 31.38 16.68 9.93
N LYS A 202 31.40 16.11 11.14
CA LYS A 202 30.22 15.58 11.83
C LYS A 202 29.09 16.61 11.97
N ASP A 203 29.43 17.88 12.13
CA ASP A 203 28.47 18.97 12.36
C ASP A 203 27.63 19.28 11.10
N PHE A 204 28.08 18.82 9.93
CA PHE A 204 27.33 18.95 8.68
C PHE A 204 26.47 17.71 8.36
N ILE A 205 26.66 16.60 9.08
CA ILE A 205 25.98 15.33 8.80
C ILE A 205 24.62 15.28 9.49
N THR A 206 23.60 14.84 8.74
CA THR A 206 22.24 14.62 9.24
C THR A 206 21.82 13.16 9.11
N GLU A 207 20.78 12.76 9.84
CA GLU A 207 20.21 11.40 9.87
C GLU A 207 19.91 10.86 8.46
N ARG A 208 19.34 11.72 7.61
CA ARG A 208 19.13 11.50 6.18
C ARG A 208 19.86 12.59 5.41
N GLN A 209 20.61 12.22 4.38
CA GLN A 209 21.35 13.19 3.57
C GLN A 209 21.41 12.80 2.10
N ALA A 210 21.47 13.82 1.26
CA ALA A 210 21.91 13.73 -0.12
C ALA A 210 23.15 14.62 -0.29
N TYR A 211 23.78 14.59 -1.44
CA TYR A 211 25.06 15.26 -1.67
C TYR A 211 24.96 16.11 -2.93
N ALA A 212 25.55 17.30 -2.93
CA ALA A 212 25.69 18.08 -4.16
C ALA A 212 27.04 18.77 -4.29
N LEU A 213 27.46 18.96 -5.53
CA LEU A 213 28.59 19.75 -5.93
C LEU A 213 28.10 21.16 -6.29
N LYS A 214 28.72 22.17 -5.68
CA LYS A 214 28.56 23.58 -6.07
C LYS A 214 29.88 24.10 -6.61
N ILE A 215 29.81 24.90 -7.67
CA ILE A 215 30.95 25.61 -8.22
C ILE A 215 30.65 27.10 -8.08
N ASP A 216 31.51 27.81 -7.36
CA ASP A 216 31.37 29.23 -7.05
C ASP A 216 29.99 29.58 -6.47
N GLY A 217 29.54 28.73 -5.54
CA GLY A 217 28.26 28.88 -4.82
C GLY A 217 27.01 28.48 -5.61
N LYS A 218 27.12 28.04 -6.86
CA LYS A 218 25.99 27.64 -7.71
C LYS A 218 25.99 26.14 -7.99
N PHE A 219 24.80 25.55 -8.11
CA PHE A 219 24.68 24.20 -8.67
C PHE A 219 25.02 24.20 -10.16
N LEU A 220 25.52 23.08 -10.68
CA LEU A 220 25.99 23.01 -12.07
C LEU A 220 24.88 23.37 -13.09
N HIS A 221 23.64 22.95 -12.84
CA HIS A 221 22.45 23.29 -13.65
C HIS A 221 21.94 24.73 -13.45
N GLN A 222 22.64 25.55 -12.66
CA GLN A 222 22.35 26.97 -12.43
C GLN A 222 23.52 27.88 -12.86
N THR A 223 24.59 27.31 -13.41
CA THR A 223 25.73 28.06 -13.96
C THR A 223 25.42 28.56 -15.37
N GLU A 224 26.35 29.32 -15.97
CA GLU A 224 26.25 29.72 -17.39
C GLU A 224 26.23 28.54 -18.38
N TYR A 225 26.69 27.37 -17.93
CA TYR A 225 26.72 26.10 -18.68
C TYR A 225 25.56 25.17 -18.34
N ALA A 226 24.52 25.67 -17.66
CA ALA A 226 23.34 24.89 -17.31
C ALA A 226 22.78 24.09 -18.51
N ASP A 227 22.66 24.73 -19.66
CA ASP A 227 22.08 24.14 -20.88
C ASP A 227 22.88 22.91 -21.33
N CYS A 228 24.21 23.06 -21.39
CA CYS A 228 25.11 21.98 -21.74
C CYS A 228 25.04 20.83 -20.74
N TYR A 229 24.96 21.13 -19.44
CA TYR A 229 24.81 20.07 -18.43
C TYR A 229 23.47 19.32 -18.56
N ILE A 230 22.37 20.03 -18.86
CA ILE A 230 21.07 19.41 -19.12
C ILE A 230 21.09 18.55 -20.39
N ASP A 231 21.78 18.97 -21.46
CA ASP A 231 21.96 18.14 -22.66
C ASP A 231 22.66 16.81 -22.35
N VAL A 232 23.72 16.84 -21.53
CA VAL A 232 24.45 15.64 -21.09
C VAL A 232 23.54 14.69 -20.31
N LEU A 233 22.77 15.23 -19.35
CA LEU A 233 21.85 14.44 -18.55
C LEU A 233 20.71 13.86 -19.40
N TYR A 234 20.11 14.65 -20.29
CA TYR A 234 19.05 14.20 -21.19
C TYR A 234 19.52 13.08 -22.12
N TYR A 235 20.70 13.25 -22.72
CA TYR A 235 21.34 12.25 -23.55
C TYR A 235 21.53 10.94 -22.79
N TYR A 236 22.16 10.99 -21.60
CA TYR A 236 22.45 9.80 -20.80
C TYR A 236 21.17 9.09 -20.31
N LEU A 237 20.19 9.84 -19.81
CA LEU A 237 19.03 9.30 -19.12
C LEU A 237 17.94 8.79 -20.08
N PHE A 238 17.85 9.37 -21.27
CA PHE A 238 16.71 9.17 -22.16
C PHE A 238 17.12 8.99 -23.63
N GLU A 239 17.78 9.97 -24.23
CA GLU A 239 17.92 10.07 -25.69
C GLU A 239 18.85 9.01 -26.30
N ARG A 240 19.94 8.64 -25.61
CA ARG A 240 20.93 7.67 -26.11
C ARG A 240 20.30 6.34 -26.51
N HIS A 241 19.19 5.95 -25.87
CA HIS A 241 18.49 4.72 -26.16
C HIS A 241 17.92 4.68 -27.59
N TYR A 242 17.68 5.86 -28.19
CA TYR A 242 17.12 6.03 -29.52
C TYR A 242 18.17 6.47 -30.55
N LEU A 243 19.20 7.22 -30.13
CA LEU A 243 20.26 7.69 -31.03
C LEU A 243 21.34 6.63 -31.31
N ASP A 244 21.77 5.87 -30.29
CA ASP A 244 22.84 4.88 -30.46
C ASP A 244 22.39 3.62 -31.23
N ASN A 245 21.10 3.49 -31.54
CA ASN A 245 20.53 2.30 -32.18
C ASN A 245 19.54 2.66 -33.30
N THR A 246 19.85 2.27 -34.54
CA THR A 246 19.08 2.59 -35.75
C THR A 246 18.00 1.57 -36.12
N LYS A 247 17.59 0.71 -35.18
CA LYS A 247 16.57 -0.31 -35.48
C LYS A 247 15.22 0.36 -35.75
N TYR A 248 14.71 0.16 -36.96
CA TYR A 248 13.39 0.60 -37.37
C TYR A 248 12.37 -0.53 -37.11
N GLY A 249 11.21 -0.20 -36.55
CA GLY A 249 10.15 -1.18 -36.31
C GLY A 249 8.89 -0.58 -35.71
N TYR A 250 7.95 -1.45 -35.36
CA TYR A 250 6.63 -1.05 -34.85
C TYR A 250 6.66 -0.71 -33.35
N CYS A 251 6.20 0.49 -33.02
CA CYS A 251 5.95 0.88 -31.64
C CYS A 251 4.71 0.14 -31.11
N HIS A 252 4.87 -0.66 -30.07
CA HIS A 252 3.79 -1.48 -29.48
C HIS A 252 2.74 -0.65 -28.73
N ILE A 253 2.97 0.65 -28.58
CA ILE A 253 2.10 1.57 -27.87
C ILE A 253 1.25 2.42 -28.81
N CYS A 254 1.83 2.99 -29.88
CA CYS A 254 1.09 3.80 -30.84
C CYS A 254 0.80 3.08 -32.17
N GLY A 255 1.40 1.92 -32.43
CA GLY A 255 1.26 1.18 -33.68
C GLY A 255 2.06 1.74 -34.86
N ASN A 256 2.70 2.90 -34.73
CA ASN A 256 3.46 3.51 -35.82
C ASN A 256 4.86 2.90 -35.97
N GLU A 257 5.36 2.88 -37.21
CA GLU A 257 6.77 2.60 -37.47
C GLU A 257 7.66 3.77 -37.02
N SER A 258 8.78 3.46 -36.37
CA SER A 258 9.69 4.45 -35.81
C SER A 258 11.04 3.84 -35.46
N THR A 259 12.02 4.68 -35.12
CA THR A 259 13.25 4.25 -34.44
C THR A 259 12.93 3.72 -33.05
N LEU A 260 13.41 2.52 -32.75
CA LEU A 260 13.15 1.80 -31.51
C LEU A 260 14.44 1.58 -30.71
N PRO A 261 14.37 1.63 -29.37
CA PRO A 261 15.51 1.34 -28.54
C PRO A 261 15.86 -0.15 -28.63
N LYS A 262 17.15 -0.44 -28.40
CA LYS A 262 17.65 -1.83 -28.41
C LYS A 262 16.97 -2.68 -27.34
N ASP A 263 16.76 -2.08 -26.17
CA ASP A 263 16.15 -2.67 -24.98
C ASP A 263 15.02 -1.76 -24.48
N THR A 264 14.13 -2.31 -23.64
CA THR A 264 13.04 -1.53 -23.03
C THR A 264 13.60 -0.47 -22.07
N ALA A 265 13.56 0.80 -22.48
CA ALA A 265 14.16 1.92 -21.76
C ALA A 265 13.19 2.60 -20.77
N ILE A 266 12.71 1.87 -19.77
CA ILE A 266 11.78 2.38 -18.74
C ILE A 266 12.49 2.52 -17.39
N LYS A 267 12.26 3.63 -16.66
CA LYS A 267 12.86 3.92 -15.33
C LYS A 267 12.53 2.87 -14.25
N GLN A 268 11.32 2.32 -14.25
CA GLN A 268 10.87 1.28 -13.30
C GLN A 268 10.87 -0.08 -13.99
N LYS A 269 11.55 -1.06 -13.40
CA LYS A 269 11.54 -2.45 -13.87
C LYS A 269 10.43 -3.21 -13.15
N PHE A 270 9.40 -3.62 -13.89
CA PHE A 270 8.25 -4.33 -13.35
C PHE A 270 8.56 -5.83 -13.20
N PHE A 271 8.32 -6.43 -12.03
CA PHE A 271 8.53 -7.87 -11.72
C PHE A 271 7.23 -8.53 -11.24
N GLY A 272 6.97 -9.83 -11.51
CA GLY A 272 5.72 -10.49 -11.09
C GLY A 272 5.59 -11.99 -11.44
N THR A 273 4.55 -12.66 -10.93
CA THR A 273 4.53 -14.12 -10.68
C THR A 273 4.05 -15.06 -11.81
N THR A 274 3.75 -14.59 -13.03
CA THR A 274 3.22 -15.46 -14.13
C THR A 274 3.68 -15.05 -15.54
N ASN A 275 4.93 -14.61 -15.68
CA ASN A 275 5.44 -13.80 -16.80
C ASN A 275 5.28 -14.36 -18.24
N PRO A 276 5.05 -13.51 -19.27
CA PRO A 276 5.96 -13.52 -20.43
C PRO A 276 6.55 -12.16 -20.88
N LEU A 277 6.17 -11.01 -20.31
CA LEU A 277 6.65 -9.68 -20.76
C LEU A 277 7.17 -8.75 -19.63
N TYR A 278 7.78 -9.30 -18.59
CA TYR A 278 8.47 -8.55 -17.52
C TYR A 278 9.98 -8.60 -17.77
N PHE A 279 10.55 -7.43 -18.05
CA PHE A 279 11.91 -7.26 -18.56
C PHE A 279 12.96 -7.43 -17.46
N ASP A 280 13.66 -8.55 -17.49
CA ASP A 280 15.12 -8.53 -17.45
C ASP A 280 15.69 -9.69 -18.31
N LYS A 281 16.57 -9.34 -19.27
CA LYS A 281 17.34 -10.27 -20.13
C LYS A 281 16.53 -11.33 -20.91
N VAL A 282 15.47 -10.93 -21.62
CA VAL A 282 15.05 -11.71 -22.79
C VAL A 282 16.22 -11.67 -23.79
N ASP A 283 16.57 -12.80 -24.38
CA ASP A 283 17.79 -12.96 -25.18
C ASP A 283 17.97 -11.82 -26.21
N GLY A 284 19.19 -11.27 -26.31
CA GLY A 284 19.48 -9.99 -26.99
C GLY A 284 19.19 -9.97 -28.50
N SER A 285 18.84 -11.12 -29.07
CA SER A 285 18.43 -11.29 -30.46
C SER A 285 16.96 -10.95 -30.73
N LEU A 286 16.07 -10.96 -29.72
CA LEU A 286 14.60 -10.90 -29.92
C LEU A 286 13.84 -9.87 -29.03
N THR A 287 14.50 -9.11 -28.15
CA THR A 287 13.85 -8.14 -27.24
C THR A 287 12.97 -7.09 -27.93
N HIS A 288 13.43 -6.54 -29.05
CA HIS A 288 12.67 -5.59 -29.87
C HIS A 288 11.34 -6.17 -30.43
N ASN A 289 11.23 -7.51 -30.53
CA ASN A 289 10.02 -8.20 -30.98
C ASN A 289 9.03 -8.51 -29.85
N ALA A 290 9.45 -8.42 -28.58
CA ALA A 290 8.59 -8.70 -27.43
C ALA A 290 7.80 -7.47 -26.99
N PHE A 291 8.49 -6.32 -26.90
CA PHE A 291 7.89 -5.03 -26.61
C PHE A 291 8.92 -3.93 -26.83
N SER A 292 8.53 -2.89 -27.55
CA SER A 292 9.36 -1.70 -27.73
C SER A 292 8.46 -0.51 -28.02
N MET A 293 8.93 0.69 -27.68
CA MET A 293 8.17 1.92 -27.84
C MET A 293 9.05 3.03 -28.41
N CYS A 294 8.47 3.82 -29.30
CA CYS A 294 9.11 5.01 -29.84
C CYS A 294 9.39 6.05 -28.74
N GLU A 295 10.29 6.98 -29.03
CA GLU A 295 10.72 8.03 -28.10
C GLU A 295 9.53 8.80 -27.51
N LYS A 296 8.63 9.29 -28.37
CA LYS A 296 7.42 10.01 -27.97
C LYS A 296 6.52 9.22 -27.01
N CYS A 297 6.36 7.92 -27.25
CA CYS A 297 5.57 7.06 -26.36
C CYS A 297 6.28 6.81 -25.03
N ASN A 298 7.60 6.63 -25.04
CA ASN A 298 8.36 6.46 -23.81
C ASN A 298 8.35 7.71 -22.95
N GLN A 299 8.46 8.88 -23.57
CA GLN A 299 8.32 10.16 -22.89
C GLN A 299 6.99 10.24 -22.13
N GLN A 300 5.88 9.91 -22.81
CA GLN A 300 4.54 9.87 -22.21
C GLN A 300 4.46 8.83 -21.08
N VAL A 301 4.97 7.63 -21.30
CA VAL A 301 4.96 6.56 -20.28
C VAL A 301 5.78 6.93 -19.05
N LEU A 302 6.99 7.47 -19.22
CA LEU A 302 7.87 7.93 -18.15
C LEU A 302 7.17 8.96 -17.24
N ILE A 303 6.56 9.98 -17.86
CA ILE A 303 5.85 11.04 -17.15
C ILE A 303 4.64 10.45 -16.41
N GLY A 304 3.88 9.58 -17.07
CA GLY A 304 2.75 8.89 -16.45
C GLY A 304 3.14 8.03 -15.25
N ILE A 305 4.26 7.30 -15.35
CA ILE A 305 4.81 6.50 -14.25
C ILE A 305 5.16 7.39 -13.07
N GLN A 306 5.88 8.51 -13.30
CA GLN A 306 6.24 9.43 -12.22
C GLN A 306 5.01 10.05 -11.58
N TYR A 307 4.09 10.58 -12.39
CA TYR A 307 2.86 11.18 -11.90
C TYR A 307 2.07 10.18 -11.03
N ALA A 308 1.87 8.96 -11.52
CA ALA A 308 1.13 7.93 -10.79
C ALA A 308 1.83 7.49 -9.49
N SER A 309 3.16 7.35 -9.52
CA SER A 309 3.95 6.93 -8.35
C SER A 309 3.96 7.98 -7.22
N ILE A 310 3.80 9.26 -7.56
CA ILE A 310 3.85 10.38 -6.62
C ILE A 310 2.44 10.78 -6.17
N LYS A 311 1.52 10.94 -7.12
CA LYS A 311 0.21 11.54 -6.88
C LYS A 311 -0.91 10.52 -6.68
N LEU A 312 -0.86 9.39 -7.40
CA LEU A 312 -1.93 8.39 -7.41
C LEU A 312 -1.66 7.17 -6.51
N ARG A 313 -0.54 7.20 -5.79
CA ARG A 313 -0.16 6.18 -4.82
C ARG A 313 -0.95 6.37 -3.52
N THR A 314 -1.38 5.25 -2.94
CA THR A 314 -2.03 5.16 -1.64
C THR A 314 -1.67 3.84 -0.94
N THR A 315 -2.21 3.63 0.26
CA THR A 315 -2.24 2.34 0.94
C THR A 315 -3.68 1.85 0.97
N LEU A 316 -3.90 0.55 0.73
CA LEU A 316 -5.21 -0.10 0.84
C LEU A 316 -5.02 -1.46 1.51
N LEU A 317 -5.76 -1.73 2.58
CA LEU A 317 -5.67 -3.00 3.35
C LEU A 317 -4.24 -3.34 3.84
N GLY A 318 -3.43 -2.30 4.09
CA GLY A 318 -2.03 -2.43 4.48
C GLY A 318 -1.05 -2.66 3.31
N LEU A 319 -1.51 -2.58 2.05
CA LEU A 319 -0.70 -2.82 0.85
C LEU A 319 -0.47 -1.53 0.07
N GLN A 320 0.76 -1.32 -0.42
CA GLN A 320 1.05 -0.22 -1.34
C GLN A 320 0.30 -0.43 -2.66
N THR A 321 -0.44 0.59 -3.06
CA THR A 321 -1.34 0.53 -4.22
C THR A 321 -1.28 1.82 -5.01
N ILE A 322 -1.39 1.73 -6.34
CA ILE A 322 -1.61 2.88 -7.22
C ILE A 322 -3.03 2.78 -7.78
N VAL A 323 -3.79 3.87 -7.70
CA VAL A 323 -5.15 3.99 -8.26
C VAL A 323 -5.05 4.63 -9.64
N LEU A 324 -5.25 3.83 -10.69
CA LEU A 324 -5.15 4.28 -12.08
C LEU A 324 -6.57 4.49 -12.63
N PRO A 325 -6.97 5.72 -13.01
CA PRO A 325 -8.29 5.91 -13.63
C PRO A 325 -8.29 5.31 -15.03
N GLU A 326 -9.37 4.63 -15.42
CA GLU A 326 -9.58 4.24 -16.82
C GLU A 326 -10.01 5.49 -17.59
N ILE A 327 -9.07 6.07 -18.33
CA ILE A 327 -9.30 7.30 -19.09
C ILE A 327 -9.88 6.92 -20.46
N LYS A 328 -11.16 7.21 -20.66
CA LYS A 328 -11.82 7.14 -21.97
C LYS A 328 -11.88 8.55 -22.53
N PHE A 329 -11.02 8.86 -23.50
CA PHE A 329 -11.05 10.15 -24.20
C PHE A 329 -12.25 10.13 -25.16
N GLU A 330 -13.45 10.48 -24.66
CA GLU A 330 -14.64 10.61 -25.51
C GLU A 330 -14.69 11.99 -26.19
N PHE A 331 -14.08 13.04 -25.60
CA PHE A 331 -14.03 14.41 -26.14
C PHE A 331 -12.71 15.14 -25.81
N ASP A 332 -12.21 15.99 -26.71
CA ASP A 332 -10.96 16.78 -26.55
C ASP A 332 -10.97 17.74 -25.34
N ASN A 333 -12.16 18.06 -24.80
CA ASN A 333 -12.38 18.96 -23.67
C ASN A 333 -12.51 18.26 -22.30
N ASP A 334 -12.46 16.93 -22.24
CA ASP A 334 -12.48 16.16 -20.97
C ASP A 334 -11.06 15.84 -20.44
N GLU A 335 -10.03 16.38 -21.10
CA GLU A 335 -8.60 16.11 -20.84
C GLU A 335 -8.03 16.88 -19.64
N GLU A 336 -8.73 16.88 -18.52
CA GLU A 336 -8.17 17.32 -17.25
C GLU A 336 -7.71 16.13 -16.41
N LEU A 337 -6.58 16.29 -15.73
CA LEU A 337 -6.18 15.34 -14.70
C LEU A 337 -7.25 15.30 -13.61
N ILE A 338 -7.64 14.10 -13.24
CA ILE A 338 -8.50 13.89 -12.08
C ILE A 338 -7.72 14.27 -10.84
N ASP A 339 -8.35 15.04 -9.96
CA ASP A 339 -7.79 15.35 -8.65
C ASP A 339 -7.42 14.04 -7.92
N PRO A 340 -6.11 13.82 -7.66
CA PRO A 340 -5.64 12.60 -7.00
C PRO A 340 -6.28 12.34 -5.65
N GLN A 341 -6.59 13.39 -4.88
CA GLN A 341 -7.22 13.23 -3.56
C GLN A 341 -8.63 12.68 -3.70
N LYS A 342 -9.39 13.16 -4.69
CA LYS A 342 -10.73 12.66 -4.97
C LYS A 342 -10.71 11.25 -5.55
N LEU A 343 -9.74 10.91 -6.40
CA LEU A 343 -9.59 9.54 -6.89
C LEU A 343 -9.30 8.56 -5.75
N ASN A 344 -8.43 8.93 -4.81
CA ASN A 344 -8.10 8.11 -3.65
C ASN A 344 -9.28 7.93 -2.68
N MET A 345 -10.35 8.73 -2.77
CA MET A 345 -11.59 8.45 -2.02
C MET A 345 -12.24 7.14 -2.47
N ALA A 346 -12.07 6.72 -3.73
CA ALA A 346 -12.60 5.45 -4.22
C ALA A 346 -12.04 4.26 -3.43
N THR A 347 -10.75 4.28 -3.07
CA THR A 347 -10.16 3.23 -2.23
C THR A 347 -10.65 3.30 -0.78
N LYS A 348 -10.95 4.50 -0.25
CA LYS A 348 -11.48 4.65 1.11
C LYS A 348 -12.86 4.01 1.29
N LEU A 349 -13.64 3.86 0.22
CA LEU A 349 -14.93 3.14 0.27
C LEU A 349 -14.78 1.66 0.69
N LEU A 350 -13.62 1.06 0.42
CA LEU A 350 -13.27 -0.31 0.83
C LEU A 350 -12.77 -0.39 2.27
N GLU A 351 -12.38 0.74 2.85
CA GLU A 351 -11.85 0.83 4.21
C GLU A 351 -12.95 1.07 5.24
N ARG A 352 -12.64 0.75 6.48
CA ARG A 352 -13.45 1.14 7.62
C ARG A 352 -13.12 2.60 7.93
N ILE A 353 -14.06 3.50 7.67
CA ILE A 353 -13.99 4.93 7.98
C ILE A 353 -15.34 5.40 8.56
N PRO A 354 -15.40 6.48 9.34
CA PRO A 354 -16.65 7.02 9.91
C PRO A 354 -17.75 7.21 8.86
N LEU A 355 -19.02 6.99 9.24
CA LEU A 355 -20.15 7.06 8.31
C LEU A 355 -20.31 8.42 7.63
N ASP A 356 -20.13 9.51 8.38
CA ASP A 356 -20.22 10.87 7.82
C ASP A 356 -19.14 11.11 6.77
N GLN A 357 -17.93 10.60 7.03
CA GLN A 357 -16.85 10.64 6.05
C GLN A 357 -17.19 9.80 4.82
N LYS A 358 -17.73 8.58 4.97
CA LYS A 358 -18.19 7.76 3.83
C LYS A 358 -19.22 8.48 2.99
N ARG A 359 -20.19 9.13 3.62
CA ARG A 359 -21.24 9.88 2.91
C ARG A 359 -20.65 11.05 2.11
N ASN A 360 -19.71 11.79 2.69
CA ASN A 360 -19.01 12.88 1.99
C ASN A 360 -18.15 12.37 0.82
N ASP A 361 -17.45 11.26 1.02
CA ASP A 361 -16.64 10.60 -0.02
C ASP A 361 -17.56 10.12 -1.17
N ILE A 362 -18.69 9.46 -0.86
CA ILE A 362 -19.69 9.03 -1.87
C ILE A 362 -20.26 10.21 -2.65
N ASN A 363 -20.66 11.30 -1.97
CA ASN A 363 -21.17 12.50 -2.64
C ASN A 363 -20.14 13.09 -3.61
N THR A 364 -18.87 13.13 -3.20
CA THR A 364 -17.77 13.60 -4.04
C THR A 364 -17.56 12.67 -5.24
N LEU A 365 -17.54 11.35 -5.01
CA LEU A 365 -17.35 10.36 -6.08
C LEU A 365 -18.51 10.32 -7.07
N ASN A 366 -19.74 10.56 -6.62
CA ASN A 366 -20.91 10.69 -7.50
C ASN A 366 -20.75 11.85 -8.50
N THR A 367 -20.09 12.95 -8.13
CA THR A 367 -19.74 14.02 -9.08
C THR A 367 -18.66 13.59 -10.07
N LEU A 368 -17.73 12.72 -9.66
CA LEU A 368 -16.66 12.18 -10.50
C LEU A 368 -17.11 11.11 -11.48
N LEU A 369 -18.24 10.43 -11.24
CA LEU A 369 -18.75 9.34 -12.12
C LEU A 369 -18.93 9.77 -13.59
N ARG A 370 -19.14 11.07 -13.85
CA ARG A 370 -19.21 11.62 -15.20
C ARG A 370 -17.88 11.48 -15.95
N ARG A 371 -16.76 11.56 -15.24
CA ARG A 371 -15.39 11.52 -15.78
C ARG A 371 -14.73 10.16 -15.59
N ILE A 372 -15.08 9.43 -14.54
CA ILE A 372 -14.44 8.15 -14.17
C ILE A 372 -15.53 7.12 -13.90
N LYS A 373 -15.78 6.27 -14.89
CA LYS A 373 -16.66 5.12 -14.73
C LYS A 373 -15.92 3.96 -14.07
N GLU A 374 -14.64 3.82 -14.41
CA GLU A 374 -13.82 2.66 -14.06
C GLU A 374 -12.42 3.09 -13.59
N PHE A 375 -11.81 2.29 -12.72
CA PHE A 375 -10.41 2.47 -12.31
C PHE A 375 -9.73 1.12 -12.08
N THR A 376 -8.40 1.11 -12.07
CA THR A 376 -7.55 -0.06 -11.85
C THR A 376 -6.75 0.14 -10.56
N LEU A 377 -6.71 -0.89 -9.71
CA LEU A 377 -5.81 -0.97 -8.55
C LEU A 377 -4.58 -1.79 -8.91
N LEU A 378 -3.40 -1.17 -8.78
CA LEU A 378 -2.11 -1.81 -8.96
C LEU A 378 -1.41 -1.98 -7.62
N PHE A 379 -1.40 -3.21 -7.09
CA PHE A 379 -0.72 -3.55 -5.84
C PHE A 379 0.74 -3.88 -6.12
N TYR A 380 1.64 -3.28 -5.36
CA TYR A 380 3.07 -3.44 -5.59
C TYR A 380 3.89 -3.46 -4.30
N ASN A 381 5.15 -3.86 -4.43
CA ASN A 381 6.18 -3.76 -3.42
C ASN A 381 7.46 -3.19 -4.06
N LYS A 382 8.13 -2.31 -3.34
CA LYS A 382 9.44 -1.75 -3.73
C LYS A 382 10.45 -2.14 -2.64
N PRO A 383 11.39 -3.07 -2.90
CA PRO A 383 12.29 -3.59 -1.86
C PRO A 383 13.08 -2.51 -1.13
N SER A 384 13.43 -1.43 -1.82
CA SER A 384 14.00 -0.24 -1.21
C SER A 384 13.53 1.02 -1.94
N PRO A 385 13.56 2.20 -1.30
CA PRO A 385 13.22 3.47 -1.95
C PRO A 385 14.04 3.77 -3.21
N THR A 386 15.26 3.22 -3.28
CA THR A 386 16.22 3.43 -4.38
C THR A 386 16.23 2.31 -5.41
N SER A 387 15.56 1.18 -5.15
CA SER A 387 15.52 0.06 -6.09
C SER A 387 14.80 0.44 -7.39
N GLN A 388 15.25 -0.08 -8.52
CA GLN A 388 14.47 -0.05 -9.76
C GLN A 388 13.38 -1.11 -9.78
N GLU A 389 13.50 -2.13 -8.92
CA GLU A 389 12.58 -3.24 -8.85
C GLU A 389 11.24 -2.78 -8.33
N PHE A 390 10.24 -2.92 -9.19
CA PHE A 390 8.85 -2.66 -8.93
C PHE A 390 8.10 -3.99 -8.99
N ILE A 391 8.00 -4.67 -7.85
CA ILE A 391 7.39 -6.00 -7.75
C ILE A 391 5.88 -5.83 -7.72
N ILE A 392 5.20 -6.27 -8.76
CA ILE A 392 3.74 -6.29 -8.86
C ILE A 392 3.22 -7.48 -8.05
N ASN A 393 2.50 -7.18 -6.98
CA ASN A 393 1.83 -8.19 -6.15
C ASN A 393 0.51 -8.65 -6.76
N GLY A 394 -0.17 -7.76 -7.50
CA GLY A 394 -1.40 -8.07 -8.21
C GLY A 394 -2.06 -6.83 -8.80
N MET A 395 -3.04 -7.03 -9.66
CA MET A 395 -3.76 -5.95 -10.33
C MET A 395 -5.24 -6.30 -10.49
N ILE A 396 -6.12 -5.39 -10.06
CA ILE A 396 -7.57 -5.49 -10.21
C ILE A 396 -7.98 -4.36 -11.16
N LYS A 397 -8.39 -4.70 -12.38
CA LYS A 397 -8.67 -3.76 -13.46
C LYS A 397 -10.15 -3.42 -13.54
N ASN A 398 -10.48 -2.32 -14.23
CA ASN A 398 -11.84 -2.00 -14.65
C ASN A 398 -12.88 -2.06 -13.52
N ILE A 399 -12.50 -1.61 -12.32
CA ILE A 399 -13.38 -1.56 -11.15
C ILE A 399 -14.46 -0.53 -11.42
N ASN A 400 -15.71 -0.96 -11.47
CA ASN A 400 -16.84 -0.07 -11.68
C ASN A 400 -17.09 0.78 -10.43
N LEU A 401 -16.89 2.11 -10.54
CA LEU A 401 -17.01 3.01 -9.40
C LEU A 401 -18.45 3.09 -8.89
N LYS A 402 -19.45 3.03 -9.78
CA LYS A 402 -20.86 3.08 -9.41
C LYS A 402 -21.27 1.85 -8.61
N GLU A 403 -20.86 0.67 -9.06
CA GLU A 403 -21.12 -0.59 -8.36
C GLU A 403 -20.48 -0.60 -6.97
N LEU A 404 -19.22 -0.12 -6.87
CA LEU A 404 -18.55 0.03 -5.57
C LEU A 404 -19.31 0.96 -4.63
N ILE A 405 -19.79 2.11 -5.12
CA ILE A 405 -20.64 3.03 -4.35
C ILE A 405 -21.90 2.32 -3.86
N THR A 406 -22.61 1.61 -4.75
CA THR A 406 -23.83 0.88 -4.38
C THR A 406 -23.59 -0.19 -3.31
N LYS A 407 -22.48 -0.94 -3.41
CA LYS A 407 -22.08 -1.90 -2.37
C LYS A 407 -21.81 -1.20 -1.03
N THR A 408 -21.08 -0.08 -1.05
CA THR A 408 -20.80 0.69 0.17
C THR A 408 -22.05 1.31 0.78
N GLU A 409 -22.98 1.82 -0.03
CA GLU A 409 -24.26 2.34 0.45
C GLU A 409 -25.11 1.26 1.12
N HIS A 410 -25.14 0.05 0.57
CA HIS A 410 -25.82 -1.08 1.21
C HIS A 410 -25.25 -1.39 2.60
N LEU A 411 -23.92 -1.48 2.72
CA LEU A 411 -23.26 -1.69 4.01
C LEU A 411 -23.55 -0.54 4.99
N ASN A 412 -23.52 0.72 4.53
CA ASN A 412 -23.83 1.88 5.37
C ASN A 412 -25.29 1.84 5.87
N LYS A 413 -26.22 1.44 5.00
CA LYS A 413 -27.62 1.27 5.38
C LYS A 413 -27.76 0.22 6.50
N MET A 414 -27.10 -0.93 6.37
CA MET A 414 -27.11 -1.96 7.44
C MET A 414 -26.54 -1.42 8.76
N VAL A 415 -25.46 -0.62 8.72
CA VAL A 415 -24.92 0.02 9.94
C VAL A 415 -25.95 0.95 10.59
N GLN A 416 -26.76 1.65 9.80
CA GLN A 416 -27.82 2.55 10.29
C GLN A 416 -29.04 1.78 10.81
N ASP A 417 -29.54 0.81 10.05
CA ASP A 417 -30.72 0.00 10.38
C ASP A 417 -30.53 -0.74 11.73
N TYR A 418 -29.31 -1.19 12.01
CA TYR A 418 -28.94 -1.85 13.27
C TYR A 418 -28.23 -0.93 14.28
N ILE A 419 -28.14 0.38 14.01
CA ILE A 419 -27.55 1.40 14.91
C ILE A 419 -26.14 0.99 15.42
N LEU A 420 -25.37 0.29 14.58
CA LEU A 420 -24.12 -0.35 14.99
C LEU A 420 -23.05 0.67 15.42
N GLY A 421 -23.02 1.82 14.75
CA GLY A 421 -22.08 2.89 15.04
C GLY A 421 -22.27 3.47 16.45
N SER A 422 -23.51 3.63 16.91
CA SER A 422 -23.79 4.15 18.26
C SER A 422 -23.54 3.10 19.34
N LEU A 423 -23.80 1.82 19.05
CA LEU A 423 -23.66 0.73 20.03
C LEU A 423 -22.22 0.25 20.20
N TYR A 424 -21.44 0.21 19.12
CA TYR A 424 -20.12 -0.44 19.09
C TYR A 424 -19.03 0.44 18.45
N GLY A 425 -19.34 1.70 18.17
CA GLY A 425 -18.38 2.66 17.62
C GLY A 425 -17.87 2.27 16.23
N TYR A 426 -16.67 2.76 15.92
CA TYR A 426 -16.01 2.57 14.63
C TYR A 426 -15.78 1.09 14.28
N GLN A 427 -15.54 0.22 15.26
CA GLN A 427 -15.22 -1.20 15.08
C GLN A 427 -16.36 -1.99 14.42
N ALA A 428 -17.61 -1.53 14.56
CA ALA A 428 -18.77 -2.17 13.93
C ALA A 428 -19.20 -1.52 12.62
N ILE A 429 -18.46 -0.53 12.12
CA ILE A 429 -18.68 0.00 10.78
C ILE A 429 -18.31 -1.10 9.77
N LEU A 430 -19.24 -1.37 8.85
CA LEU A 430 -19.08 -2.37 7.80
C LEU A 430 -18.33 -1.81 6.59
N SER A 431 -17.43 -2.62 6.04
CA SER A 431 -16.62 -2.35 4.84
C SER A 431 -15.98 -3.65 4.35
N PHE A 432 -15.38 -3.65 3.15
CA PHE A 432 -14.59 -4.80 2.72
C PHE A 432 -13.41 -5.08 3.67
N GLU A 433 -12.74 -4.03 4.18
CA GLU A 433 -11.73 -4.16 5.21
C GLU A 433 -12.27 -4.85 6.47
N GLY A 434 -13.48 -4.50 6.90
CA GLY A 434 -14.14 -5.16 8.01
C GLY A 434 -14.33 -6.66 7.77
N LEU A 435 -14.86 -7.04 6.59
CA LEU A 435 -14.99 -8.45 6.18
C LEU A 435 -13.64 -9.17 6.17
N ARG A 436 -12.61 -8.55 5.57
CA ARG A 436 -11.23 -9.08 5.56
C ARG A 436 -10.76 -9.46 6.96
N TYR A 437 -10.99 -8.62 7.97
CA TYR A 437 -10.57 -8.90 9.34
C TYR A 437 -11.37 -10.01 10.05
N LEU A 438 -12.49 -10.45 9.47
CA LEU A 438 -13.28 -11.58 9.96
C LEU A 438 -12.86 -12.91 9.34
N ILE A 439 -12.37 -12.90 8.09
CA ILE A 439 -12.08 -14.14 7.35
C ILE A 439 -10.59 -14.34 7.01
N LEU A 440 -9.74 -13.31 7.10
CA LEU A 440 -8.31 -13.43 6.81
C LEU A 440 -7.42 -13.14 8.03
N PRO A 441 -6.19 -13.70 8.06
CA PRO A 441 -5.21 -13.43 9.10
C PRO A 441 -4.89 -11.94 9.33
N SER A 442 -4.67 -11.58 10.60
CA SER A 442 -4.22 -10.26 11.06
C SER A 442 -3.25 -10.41 12.24
N LYS A 443 -2.64 -9.32 12.69
CA LYS A 443 -1.80 -9.32 13.91
C LYS A 443 -2.56 -9.78 15.16
N GLU A 444 -3.88 -9.63 15.20
CA GLU A 444 -4.73 -10.05 16.31
C GLU A 444 -4.95 -11.57 16.32
N SER A 445 -5.21 -12.17 15.15
CA SER A 445 -5.41 -13.62 15.03
C SER A 445 -4.08 -14.38 14.93
N HIS A 446 -3.03 -13.74 14.43
CA HIS A 446 -1.75 -14.36 14.13
C HIS A 446 -0.56 -13.42 14.46
N PRO A 447 -0.26 -13.18 15.75
CA PRO A 447 0.79 -12.24 16.17
C PRO A 447 2.22 -12.66 15.75
N GLY A 448 2.43 -13.94 15.42
CA GLY A 448 3.75 -14.51 15.08
C GLY A 448 4.05 -14.68 13.59
N LEU A 449 3.21 -14.17 12.67
CA LEU A 449 3.48 -14.30 11.23
C LEU A 449 4.78 -13.60 10.86
N ASN A 450 5.64 -14.29 10.10
CA ASN A 450 6.89 -13.71 9.59
C ASN A 450 6.65 -12.99 8.25
N GLN A 451 7.68 -12.29 7.75
CA GLN A 451 7.59 -11.50 6.51
C GLN A 451 7.25 -12.33 5.26
N TYR A 452 7.65 -13.61 5.20
CA TYR A 452 7.31 -14.50 4.11
C TYR A 452 5.83 -14.87 4.12
N ASP A 453 5.28 -15.17 5.29
CA ASP A 453 3.86 -15.47 5.46
C ASP A 453 2.99 -14.27 5.05
N TYR A 454 3.45 -13.04 5.32
CA TYR A 454 2.79 -11.83 4.84
C TYR A 454 2.78 -11.72 3.31
N THR A 455 3.79 -12.24 2.60
CA THR A 455 3.80 -12.20 1.13
C THR A 455 2.71 -13.10 0.53
N VAL A 456 2.53 -14.30 1.09
CA VAL A 456 1.43 -15.20 0.69
C VAL A 456 0.08 -14.59 1.04
N LEU A 457 -0.05 -14.04 2.25
CA LEU A 457 -1.27 -13.37 2.71
C LEU A 457 -1.65 -12.19 1.81
N ASN A 458 -0.68 -11.41 1.32
CA ASN A 458 -0.93 -10.28 0.41
C ASN A 458 -1.63 -10.76 -0.87
N LYS A 459 -1.21 -11.90 -1.44
CA LYS A 459 -1.88 -12.48 -2.61
C LYS A 459 -3.30 -12.93 -2.31
N ILE A 460 -3.54 -13.53 -1.15
CA ILE A 460 -4.88 -13.95 -0.71
C ILE A 460 -5.78 -12.72 -0.52
N ILE A 461 -5.28 -11.65 0.10
CA ILE A 461 -6.02 -10.38 0.26
C ILE A 461 -6.42 -9.81 -1.10
N ILE A 462 -5.47 -9.72 -2.04
CA ILE A 462 -5.73 -9.18 -3.39
C ILE A 462 -6.73 -10.08 -4.14
N SER A 463 -6.61 -11.40 -4.03
CA SER A 463 -7.53 -12.35 -4.65
C SER A 463 -8.95 -12.20 -4.09
N THR A 464 -9.07 -12.13 -2.76
CA THR A 464 -10.36 -11.96 -2.06
C THR A 464 -11.01 -10.63 -2.42
N LEU A 465 -10.24 -9.55 -2.50
CA LEU A 465 -10.72 -8.26 -2.98
C LEU A 465 -11.18 -8.35 -4.44
N GLY A 466 -10.42 -9.04 -5.30
CA GLY A 466 -10.82 -9.30 -6.68
C GLY A 466 -12.16 -10.04 -6.78
N THR A 467 -12.38 -11.05 -5.94
CA THR A 467 -13.66 -11.78 -5.87
C THR A 467 -14.81 -10.84 -5.48
N TYR A 468 -14.61 -10.02 -4.44
CA TYR A 468 -15.61 -9.04 -4.01
C TYR A 468 -15.92 -7.98 -5.07
N ILE A 469 -14.91 -7.51 -5.79
CA ILE A 469 -15.07 -6.48 -6.82
C ILE A 469 -15.80 -7.03 -8.07
N TYR A 470 -15.41 -8.19 -8.61
CA TYR A 470 -15.89 -8.65 -9.93
C TYR A 470 -17.19 -9.48 -9.90
N GLU A 471 -18.06 -9.26 -8.91
CA GLU A 471 -19.29 -10.05 -8.71
C GLU A 471 -19.07 -11.57 -8.73
N ARG A 472 -17.84 -12.03 -8.40
CA ARG A 472 -17.54 -13.44 -8.31
C ARG A 472 -18.13 -13.97 -7.01
N LYS A 473 -18.54 -15.23 -7.04
CA LYS A 473 -19.17 -15.88 -5.90
C LYS A 473 -18.15 -16.38 -4.91
N PHE A 474 -18.40 -16.09 -3.65
CA PHE A 474 -17.77 -16.73 -2.50
C PHE A 474 -18.50 -18.05 -2.21
N GLN A 475 -17.74 -19.06 -1.81
CA GLN A 475 -18.31 -20.28 -1.24
C GLN A 475 -18.68 -20.04 0.21
N TYR A 476 -19.94 -20.29 0.56
CA TYR A 476 -20.43 -20.14 1.94
C TYR A 476 -19.60 -20.95 2.94
N TYR A 477 -19.37 -22.23 2.64
CA TYR A 477 -18.57 -23.12 3.48
C TYR A 477 -17.17 -22.53 3.78
N ASP A 478 -16.45 -22.07 2.75
CA ASP A 478 -15.11 -21.50 2.92
C ASP A 478 -15.13 -20.25 3.81
N LEU A 479 -16.12 -19.37 3.63
CA LEU A 479 -16.29 -18.17 4.46
C LEU A 479 -16.53 -18.52 5.93
N ILE A 480 -17.36 -19.53 6.20
CA ILE A 480 -17.66 -19.98 7.57
C ILE A 480 -16.44 -20.63 8.22
N CYS A 481 -15.71 -21.50 7.51
CA CYS A 481 -14.49 -22.11 8.02
C CYS A 481 -13.42 -21.05 8.33
N MET A 482 -13.21 -20.10 7.42
CA MET A 482 -12.31 -18.97 7.62
C MET A 482 -12.73 -18.12 8.82
N PHE A 483 -14.02 -17.78 8.93
CA PHE A 483 -14.55 -17.04 10.07
C PHE A 483 -14.31 -17.75 11.40
N ALA A 484 -14.62 -19.05 11.49
CA ALA A 484 -14.48 -19.83 12.71
C ALA A 484 -13.02 -19.90 13.17
N ASP A 485 -12.06 -20.14 12.26
CA ASP A 485 -10.64 -20.15 12.59
C ASP A 485 -10.16 -18.78 13.10
N ILE A 486 -10.51 -17.69 12.40
CA ILE A 486 -10.12 -16.34 12.80
C ILE A 486 -10.74 -15.95 14.15
N TYR A 487 -12.03 -16.24 14.35
CA TYR A 487 -12.72 -15.98 15.61
C TYR A 487 -12.07 -16.74 16.77
N ASN A 488 -11.83 -18.04 16.61
CA ASN A 488 -11.17 -18.87 17.62
C ASN A 488 -9.79 -18.33 17.99
N ARG A 489 -8.96 -17.97 17.00
CA ARG A 489 -7.62 -17.42 17.26
C ARG A 489 -7.68 -16.09 17.97
N LYS A 490 -8.55 -15.17 17.53
CA LYS A 490 -8.76 -13.89 18.23
C LYS A 490 -9.25 -14.11 19.66
N ASN A 491 -10.15 -15.06 19.90
CA ASN A 491 -10.62 -15.37 21.26
C ASN A 491 -9.49 -15.82 22.19
N ASN A 492 -8.50 -16.55 21.67
CA ASN A 492 -7.37 -17.05 22.44
C ASN A 492 -6.27 -15.98 22.62
N ASN A 493 -6.08 -15.08 21.65
CA ASN A 493 -4.98 -14.11 21.67
C ASN A 493 -5.36 -12.74 22.27
N LEU A 494 -6.62 -12.31 22.17
CA LEU A 494 -7.04 -10.99 22.62
C LEU A 494 -7.18 -10.92 24.15
N LYS A 495 -6.72 -9.80 24.72
CA LYS A 495 -7.00 -9.43 26.12
C LYS A 495 -8.50 -9.20 26.33
N THR A 496 -8.97 -9.37 27.58
CA THR A 496 -10.40 -9.34 27.95
C THR A 496 -11.16 -8.11 27.45
N GLU A 497 -10.58 -6.91 27.56
CA GLU A 497 -11.21 -5.66 27.10
C GLU A 497 -11.48 -5.64 25.58
N ASN A 498 -10.59 -6.23 24.79
CA ASN A 498 -10.73 -6.33 23.34
C ASN A 498 -11.73 -7.41 22.90
N LYS A 499 -12.12 -8.33 23.80
CA LYS A 499 -13.12 -9.36 23.51
C LYS A 499 -14.53 -8.80 23.36
N TYR A 500 -14.80 -7.60 23.87
CA TYR A 500 -16.09 -6.94 23.72
C TYR A 500 -16.49 -6.83 22.23
N PHE A 501 -15.57 -6.34 21.38
CA PHE A 501 -15.82 -6.22 19.94
C PHE A 501 -15.79 -7.57 19.23
N LEU A 502 -15.02 -8.54 19.71
CA LEU A 502 -15.04 -9.90 19.14
C LEU A 502 -16.44 -10.51 19.25
N ASN A 503 -17.13 -10.30 20.38
CA ASN A 503 -18.43 -10.91 20.65
C ASN A 503 -19.55 -10.51 19.67
N ILE A 504 -19.44 -9.35 19.00
CA ILE A 504 -20.44 -8.91 18.00
C ILE A 504 -20.11 -9.39 16.58
N THR A 505 -18.87 -9.82 16.33
CA THR A 505 -18.44 -10.23 14.97
C THR A 505 -19.25 -11.35 14.31
N PRO A 506 -19.85 -12.34 15.01
CA PRO A 506 -20.73 -13.33 14.38
C PRO A 506 -21.97 -12.69 13.76
N PHE A 507 -22.56 -11.70 14.46
CA PHE A 507 -23.68 -10.94 13.92
C PHE A 507 -23.24 -10.09 12.71
N LEU A 508 -22.09 -9.42 12.79
CA LEU A 508 -21.54 -8.66 11.65
C LEU A 508 -21.27 -9.57 10.44
N MET A 509 -20.79 -10.80 10.68
CA MET A 509 -20.57 -11.78 9.62
C MET A 509 -21.89 -12.17 8.94
N THR A 510 -22.99 -12.31 9.68
CA THR A 510 -24.33 -12.53 9.10
C THR A 510 -24.70 -11.37 8.17
N LEU A 511 -24.47 -10.12 8.59
CA LEU A 511 -24.73 -8.95 7.74
C LEU A 511 -23.88 -8.94 6.46
N TYR A 512 -22.62 -9.39 6.55
CA TYR A 512 -21.80 -9.56 5.34
C TYR A 512 -22.33 -10.66 4.42
N LEU A 513 -22.85 -11.77 4.96
CA LEU A 513 -23.46 -12.81 4.14
C LEU A 513 -24.70 -12.29 3.40
N ASP A 514 -25.60 -11.56 4.07
CA ASP A 514 -26.76 -10.94 3.41
C ASP A 514 -26.31 -9.94 2.34
N HIS A 515 -25.27 -9.16 2.63
CA HIS A 515 -24.69 -8.24 1.66
C HIS A 515 -24.18 -8.99 0.43
N LEU A 516 -23.43 -10.08 0.60
CA LEU A 516 -22.96 -10.89 -0.52
C LEU A 516 -24.14 -11.52 -1.29
N ILE A 517 -25.18 -12.00 -0.61
CA ILE A 517 -26.39 -12.54 -1.24
C ILE A 517 -27.11 -11.46 -2.06
N LYS A 518 -27.24 -10.24 -1.52
CA LYS A 518 -27.88 -9.10 -2.20
C LYS A 518 -27.25 -8.78 -3.56
N PHE A 519 -25.93 -8.96 -3.67
CA PHE A 519 -25.16 -8.74 -4.90
C PHE A 519 -24.88 -10.05 -5.66
N ASN A 520 -25.56 -11.16 -5.34
CA ASN A 520 -25.39 -12.47 -5.99
C ASN A 520 -23.93 -13.00 -5.93
N GLN A 521 -23.22 -12.70 -4.84
CA GLN A 521 -21.82 -13.04 -4.60
C GLN A 521 -21.64 -14.16 -3.56
N LEU A 522 -22.69 -14.88 -3.21
CA LEU A 522 -22.61 -16.02 -2.30
C LEU A 522 -23.29 -17.23 -2.94
N GLU A 523 -22.66 -18.39 -2.84
CA GLU A 523 -23.29 -19.67 -3.21
C GLU A 523 -22.92 -20.79 -2.24
N GLY A 524 -23.62 -21.92 -2.38
CA GLY A 524 -23.42 -23.08 -1.52
C GLY A 524 -24.00 -22.90 -0.11
N VAL A 525 -24.94 -21.95 0.09
CA VAL A 525 -25.70 -21.87 1.34
C VAL A 525 -26.59 -23.13 1.41
N PRO A 526 -26.46 -23.97 2.45
CA PRO A 526 -27.24 -25.19 2.55
C PRO A 526 -28.74 -24.87 2.67
N ILE A 527 -29.52 -25.37 1.71
CA ILE A 527 -30.98 -25.40 1.82
C ILE A 527 -31.32 -26.77 2.39
N MET A 528 -31.75 -26.83 3.65
CA MET A 528 -32.18 -28.09 4.26
C MET A 528 -33.66 -28.34 4.00
N GLU A 529 -34.00 -29.63 3.87
CA GLU A 529 -35.30 -30.13 3.42
C GLU A 529 -36.46 -29.74 4.35
N GLN A 530 -37.68 -29.80 3.82
CA GLN A 530 -38.92 -29.55 4.55
C GLN A 530 -39.04 -30.49 5.76
N SER A 531 -38.79 -29.95 6.95
CA SER A 531 -39.22 -30.55 8.20
C SER A 531 -40.61 -30.02 8.55
N ASN A 532 -41.56 -30.92 8.81
CA ASN A 532 -42.87 -30.55 9.34
C ASN A 532 -42.73 -30.30 10.85
N LEU A 533 -42.20 -29.12 11.22
CA LEU A 533 -42.24 -28.67 12.61
C LEU A 533 -43.69 -28.51 13.06
N THR A 534 -44.01 -29.10 14.20
CA THR A 534 -45.34 -29.03 14.84
C THR A 534 -45.47 -27.74 15.65
N SER A 535 -44.38 -27.32 16.30
CA SER A 535 -44.31 -26.07 17.04
C SER A 535 -44.07 -24.87 16.12
N LYS A 536 -44.69 -23.73 16.47
CA LYS A 536 -44.49 -22.46 15.77
C LYS A 536 -43.74 -21.51 16.70
N LEU A 537 -42.65 -20.93 16.22
CA LEU A 537 -41.94 -19.87 16.92
C LEU A 537 -42.86 -18.65 17.06
N GLN A 538 -42.99 -18.13 18.29
CA GLN A 538 -43.82 -16.95 18.60
C GLN A 538 -43.02 -15.75 19.09
N ASP A 539 -41.73 -15.91 19.40
CA ASP A 539 -40.87 -14.78 19.76
C ASP A 539 -40.70 -13.85 18.55
N GLU A 540 -41.27 -12.66 18.63
CA GLU A 540 -41.27 -11.67 17.54
C GLU A 540 -39.84 -11.24 17.15
N LYS A 541 -38.91 -11.16 18.11
CA LYS A 541 -37.53 -10.69 17.85
C LYS A 541 -36.70 -11.74 17.15
N ILE A 542 -36.89 -13.01 17.52
CA ILE A 542 -36.21 -14.15 16.87
C ILE A 542 -36.83 -14.38 15.48
N THR A 543 -38.16 -14.34 15.38
CA THR A 543 -38.88 -14.47 14.11
C THR A 543 -38.48 -13.35 13.13
N ALA A 544 -38.42 -12.10 13.58
CA ALA A 544 -37.96 -10.99 12.76
C ALA A 544 -36.52 -11.18 12.26
N TYR A 545 -35.63 -11.72 13.10
CA TYR A 545 -34.25 -12.04 12.71
C TYR A 545 -34.21 -13.10 11.61
N PHE A 546 -34.88 -14.24 11.79
CA PHE A 546 -34.90 -15.30 10.77
C PHE A 546 -35.55 -14.86 9.46
N ASN A 547 -36.60 -14.03 9.51
CA ASN A 547 -37.21 -13.47 8.31
C ASN A 547 -36.26 -12.52 7.56
N THR A 548 -35.50 -11.70 8.30
CA THR A 548 -34.52 -10.78 7.71
C THR A 548 -33.35 -11.53 7.05
N HIS A 549 -32.92 -12.64 7.68
CA HIS A 549 -31.81 -13.48 7.23
C HIS A 549 -32.31 -14.79 6.60
N SER A 550 -33.46 -14.74 5.92
CA SER A 550 -34.19 -15.92 5.40
C SER A 550 -33.31 -16.79 4.50
N GLN A 551 -32.46 -16.19 3.68
CA GLN A 551 -31.56 -16.96 2.80
C GLN A 551 -30.59 -17.89 3.55
N ILE A 552 -30.34 -17.67 4.85
CA ILE A 552 -29.50 -18.53 5.70
C ILE A 552 -30.37 -19.44 6.59
N TYR A 553 -31.48 -18.92 7.11
CA TYR A 553 -32.27 -19.58 8.16
C TYR A 553 -33.59 -20.19 7.68
N GLU A 554 -34.17 -19.70 6.58
CA GLU A 554 -35.41 -20.24 6.02
C GLU A 554 -35.20 -21.70 5.64
N ASN A 555 -36.08 -22.58 6.13
CA ASN A 555 -36.00 -24.03 5.99
C ASN A 555 -34.72 -24.69 6.58
N ASN A 556 -33.84 -23.94 7.25
CA ASN A 556 -32.70 -24.47 7.99
C ASN A 556 -32.98 -24.52 9.49
N PHE A 557 -33.86 -25.42 9.89
CA PHE A 557 -34.34 -25.53 11.28
C PHE A 557 -33.21 -25.89 12.26
N TYR A 558 -32.21 -26.68 11.85
CA TYR A 558 -31.04 -26.94 12.68
C TYR A 558 -30.24 -25.66 12.97
N ALA A 559 -30.00 -24.81 11.96
CA ALA A 559 -29.36 -23.51 12.18
C ALA A 559 -30.18 -22.60 13.11
N GLN A 560 -31.52 -22.61 12.97
CA GLN A 560 -32.41 -21.87 13.87
C GLN A 560 -32.33 -22.38 15.32
N GLY A 561 -32.34 -23.71 15.52
CA GLY A 561 -32.18 -24.31 16.85
C GLY A 561 -30.82 -24.00 17.47
N LEU A 562 -29.75 -24.06 16.69
CA LEU A 562 -28.40 -23.70 17.13
C LEU A 562 -28.27 -22.21 17.47
N PHE A 563 -28.95 -21.35 16.72
CA PHE A 563 -29.04 -19.93 17.04
C PHE A 563 -29.74 -19.71 18.38
N ILE A 564 -30.89 -20.35 18.60
CA ILE A 564 -31.60 -20.23 19.88
C ILE A 564 -30.71 -20.75 21.02
N LEU A 565 -30.02 -21.89 20.87
CA LEU A 565 -29.02 -22.38 21.83
C LEU A 565 -27.97 -21.31 22.20
N GLY A 566 -27.48 -20.58 21.21
CA GLY A 566 -26.58 -19.44 21.40
C GLY A 566 -27.17 -18.34 22.27
N MET A 567 -28.47 -18.05 22.12
CA MET A 567 -29.17 -17.07 22.96
C MET A 567 -29.28 -17.54 24.42
N TYR A 568 -29.55 -18.84 24.67
CA TYR A 568 -29.50 -19.38 26.05
C TYR A 568 -28.12 -19.21 26.68
N ILE A 569 -27.05 -19.49 25.92
CA ILE A 569 -25.68 -19.27 26.38
C ILE A 569 -25.48 -17.79 26.78
N ALA A 570 -25.94 -16.84 25.96
CA ALA A 570 -25.83 -15.42 26.27
C ALA A 570 -26.61 -15.01 27.54
N ALA A 571 -27.81 -15.56 27.73
CA ALA A 571 -28.63 -15.30 28.90
C ALA A 571 -27.94 -15.79 30.19
N ILE A 572 -27.41 -17.01 30.18
CA ILE A 572 -26.63 -17.56 31.30
C ILE A 572 -25.38 -16.72 31.58
N GLU A 573 -24.62 -16.38 30.53
CA GLU A 573 -23.43 -15.53 30.69
C GLU A 573 -23.76 -14.13 31.23
N SER A 574 -24.95 -13.60 30.92
CA SER A 574 -25.43 -12.32 31.45
C SER A 574 -25.62 -12.38 32.96
N GLU A 575 -26.26 -13.43 33.47
CA GLU A 575 -26.43 -13.64 34.92
C GLU A 575 -25.10 -13.93 35.63
N GLN A 576 -24.20 -14.68 34.99
CA GLN A 576 -22.84 -14.90 35.49
C GLN A 576 -22.09 -13.58 35.66
N ARG A 577 -22.18 -12.67 34.68
CA ARG A 577 -21.54 -11.34 34.73
C ARG A 577 -22.12 -10.45 35.84
N LYS A 578 -23.43 -10.53 36.12
CA LYS A 578 -24.04 -9.82 37.25
C LYS A 578 -23.43 -10.22 38.59
N LYS A 579 -22.87 -11.44 38.70
CA LYS A 579 -22.18 -11.95 39.89
C LYS A 579 -20.64 -11.94 39.76
N ASP A 580 -20.09 -11.13 38.86
CA ASP A 580 -18.64 -10.99 38.58
C ASP A 580 -17.90 -12.32 38.28
N ILE A 581 -18.60 -13.29 37.69
CA ILE A 581 -17.99 -14.57 37.29
C ILE A 581 -17.28 -14.41 35.94
N LYS A 582 -15.96 -14.59 35.93
CA LYS A 582 -15.09 -14.38 34.76
C LYS A 582 -15.08 -15.55 33.75
N SER A 583 -15.53 -16.75 34.14
CA SER A 583 -15.51 -17.94 33.28
C SER A 583 -16.86 -18.11 32.57
N THR A 584 -16.93 -17.63 31.33
CA THR A 584 -18.13 -17.71 30.48
C THR A 584 -18.27 -19.08 29.81
N LEU A 585 -19.51 -19.50 29.56
CA LEU A 585 -19.83 -20.75 28.84
C LEU A 585 -19.14 -20.85 27.47
N ILE A 586 -18.96 -19.72 26.77
CA ILE A 586 -18.23 -19.67 25.51
C ILE A 586 -16.79 -20.22 25.60
N ASN A 587 -16.12 -20.07 26.75
CA ASN A 587 -14.75 -20.58 26.94
C ASN A 587 -14.70 -22.11 27.05
N ARG A 588 -15.85 -22.78 27.22
CA ARG A 588 -15.97 -24.24 27.27
C ARG A 588 -16.30 -24.84 25.90
N LEU A 589 -16.61 -24.02 24.90
CA LEU A 589 -16.92 -24.48 23.55
C LEU A 589 -15.64 -24.73 22.75
N ASN A 590 -15.65 -25.78 21.92
CA ASN A 590 -14.60 -25.95 20.92
C ASN A 590 -14.86 -25.03 19.73
N LEU A 591 -14.31 -23.81 19.78
CA LEU A 591 -14.51 -22.79 18.74
C LEU A 591 -13.84 -23.12 17.40
N ARG A 592 -13.03 -24.18 17.32
CA ARG A 592 -12.52 -24.70 16.03
C ARG A 592 -13.56 -25.49 15.25
N GLY A 593 -14.65 -25.92 15.90
CA GLY A 593 -15.68 -26.75 15.29
C GLY A 593 -16.29 -27.71 16.31
N ILE A 594 -17.62 -27.86 16.27
CA ILE A 594 -18.37 -28.78 17.14
C ILE A 594 -19.00 -29.85 16.25
N PRO A 595 -18.57 -31.12 16.31
CA PRO A 595 -19.21 -32.20 15.55
C PRO A 595 -20.69 -32.33 15.87
N VAL A 596 -21.52 -32.67 14.87
CA VAL A 596 -22.98 -32.86 15.02
C VAL A 596 -23.34 -33.78 16.20
N GLN A 597 -22.55 -34.83 16.43
CA GLN A 597 -22.79 -35.81 17.51
C GLN A 597 -22.61 -35.22 18.91
N LYS A 598 -21.89 -34.09 19.05
CA LYS A 598 -21.64 -33.43 20.33
C LYS A 598 -22.68 -32.35 20.66
N VAL A 599 -23.59 -32.01 19.74
CA VAL A 599 -24.59 -30.96 19.97
C VAL A 599 -25.51 -31.35 21.13
N LYS A 600 -26.03 -32.58 21.20
CA LYS A 600 -26.89 -33.02 22.32
C LYS A 600 -26.20 -32.91 23.69
N SER A 601 -24.92 -33.23 23.78
CA SER A 601 -24.14 -33.06 25.02
C SER A 601 -23.98 -31.59 25.39
N LEU A 602 -23.83 -30.71 24.39
CA LEU A 602 -23.80 -29.27 24.62
C LEU A 602 -25.17 -28.75 25.11
N MET A 603 -26.27 -29.20 24.51
CA MET A 603 -27.62 -28.85 24.96
C MET A 603 -27.82 -29.22 26.43
N ALA A 604 -27.44 -30.45 26.83
CA ALA A 604 -27.53 -30.90 28.22
C ALA A 604 -26.70 -30.02 29.18
N MET A 605 -25.48 -29.64 28.79
CA MET A 605 -24.64 -28.72 29.58
C MET A 605 -25.30 -27.34 29.74
N VAL A 606 -25.90 -26.81 28.68
CA VAL A 606 -26.60 -25.51 28.73
C VAL A 606 -27.86 -25.61 29.59
N ASP A 607 -28.62 -26.71 29.51
CA ASP A 607 -29.80 -26.96 30.33
C ASP A 607 -29.45 -27.03 31.83
N GLU A 608 -28.39 -27.76 32.19
CA GLU A 608 -27.91 -27.83 33.58
C GLU A 608 -27.48 -26.46 34.10
N MET A 609 -26.75 -25.69 33.30
CA MET A 609 -26.34 -24.34 33.66
C MET A 609 -27.55 -23.38 33.72
N GLY A 610 -28.52 -23.51 32.81
CA GLY A 610 -29.76 -22.74 32.83
C GLY A 610 -30.50 -22.91 34.16
N LYS A 611 -30.60 -24.15 34.65
CA LYS A 611 -31.18 -24.44 35.98
C LYS A 611 -30.42 -23.78 37.12
N VAL A 612 -29.08 -23.86 37.10
CA VAL A 612 -28.23 -23.21 38.13
C VAL A 612 -28.44 -21.69 38.18
N TRP A 613 -28.67 -21.08 37.02
CA TRP A 613 -28.80 -19.63 36.88
C TRP A 613 -30.25 -19.13 36.78
N ASN A 614 -31.24 -20.03 36.96
CA ASN A 614 -32.67 -19.75 36.81
C ASN A 614 -33.04 -19.07 35.47
N ILE A 615 -32.41 -19.51 34.38
CA ILE A 615 -32.72 -19.07 33.02
C ILE A 615 -33.68 -20.05 32.36
N TYR A 616 -34.87 -19.56 32.02
CA TYR A 616 -35.90 -20.30 31.30
C TYR A 616 -36.53 -19.37 30.24
N TYR A 617 -36.59 -19.81 28.98
CA TYR A 617 -37.44 -19.15 27.99
C TYR A 617 -38.90 -19.53 28.19
N ASP A 618 -39.79 -18.85 27.49
CA ASP A 618 -41.18 -19.28 27.41
C ASP A 618 -41.27 -20.71 26.83
N SER A 619 -42.30 -21.45 27.24
CA SER A 619 -42.48 -22.86 26.87
C SER A 619 -42.62 -23.08 25.36
N ILE A 620 -42.99 -22.06 24.60
CA ILE A 620 -43.19 -22.16 23.15
C ILE A 620 -41.84 -22.12 22.44
N THR A 621 -40.99 -21.15 22.79
CA THR A 621 -39.62 -21.05 22.26
C THR A 621 -38.78 -22.26 22.65
N GLU A 622 -38.91 -22.74 23.89
CA GLU A 622 -38.24 -23.93 24.39
C GLU A 622 -38.62 -25.19 23.58
N ASN A 623 -39.92 -25.40 23.32
CA ASN A 623 -40.40 -26.52 22.52
C ASN A 623 -39.92 -26.42 21.07
N TYR A 624 -39.96 -25.23 20.48
CA TYR A 624 -39.48 -24.97 19.11
C TYR A 624 -38.01 -25.30 18.94
N TYR A 625 -37.18 -24.77 19.85
CA TYR A 625 -35.75 -25.04 19.90
C TYR A 625 -35.44 -26.54 20.00
N ARG A 626 -36.15 -27.27 20.87
CA ARG A 626 -35.93 -28.71 21.05
C ARG A 626 -36.37 -29.53 19.83
N GLU A 627 -37.48 -29.15 19.20
CA GLU A 627 -37.94 -29.79 17.96
C GLU A 627 -36.98 -29.53 16.80
N CYS A 628 -36.46 -28.29 16.67
CA CYS A 628 -35.47 -27.93 15.67
C CYS A 628 -34.18 -28.76 15.77
N LEU A 629 -33.72 -29.09 16.97
CA LEU A 629 -32.49 -29.87 17.19
C LEU A 629 -32.72 -31.38 17.28
N GLN A 630 -33.96 -31.84 17.14
CA GLN A 630 -34.26 -33.26 17.10
C GLN A 630 -33.68 -33.89 15.83
N GLY A 631 -32.80 -34.89 16.01
CA GLY A 631 -32.18 -35.60 14.89
C GLY A 631 -31.04 -34.85 14.19
N ILE A 632 -30.48 -33.81 14.83
CA ILE A 632 -29.34 -33.04 14.29
C ILE A 632 -28.13 -33.89 13.91
N GLU A 633 -28.01 -35.11 14.43
CA GLU A 633 -26.97 -36.06 14.01
C GLU A 633 -27.01 -36.40 12.51
N ASN A 634 -28.18 -36.25 11.87
CA ASN A 634 -28.38 -36.48 10.45
C ASN A 634 -28.20 -35.21 9.60
N SER A 635 -27.86 -34.08 10.23
CA SER A 635 -27.66 -32.83 9.49
C SER A 635 -26.37 -32.85 8.66
N SER A 636 -26.39 -32.11 7.55
CA SER A 636 -25.21 -31.90 6.70
C SER A 636 -24.34 -30.73 7.16
N LEU A 637 -24.62 -30.14 8.33
CA LEU A 637 -23.88 -29.00 8.86
C LEU A 637 -22.45 -29.41 9.23
N SER A 638 -21.48 -28.62 8.79
CA SER A 638 -20.10 -28.77 9.20
C SER A 638 -19.90 -28.38 10.67
N PRO A 639 -18.83 -28.88 11.31
CA PRO A 639 -18.49 -28.49 12.68
C PRO A 639 -18.34 -26.98 12.88
N GLU A 640 -17.82 -26.27 11.89
CA GLU A 640 -17.61 -24.83 11.88
C GLU A 640 -18.94 -24.06 11.73
N GLU A 641 -19.87 -24.54 10.90
CA GLU A 641 -21.23 -23.99 10.80
C GLU A 641 -22.00 -24.10 12.12
N ILE A 642 -21.84 -25.22 12.84
CA ILE A 642 -22.46 -25.39 14.17
C ILE A 642 -21.98 -24.29 15.12
N VAL A 643 -20.66 -24.06 15.16
CA VAL A 643 -20.07 -22.98 15.98
C VAL A 643 -20.60 -21.63 15.52
N PHE A 644 -20.64 -21.38 14.20
CA PHE A 644 -21.11 -20.12 13.64
C PHE A 644 -22.53 -19.78 14.06
N HIS A 645 -23.50 -20.69 13.92
CA HIS A 645 -24.89 -20.40 14.26
C HIS A 645 -25.10 -20.19 15.77
N ILE A 646 -24.42 -20.96 16.64
CA ILE A 646 -24.41 -20.72 18.09
C ILE A 646 -23.83 -19.34 18.41
N LEU A 647 -22.71 -18.98 17.78
CA LEU A 647 -22.09 -17.67 17.96
C LEU A 647 -22.99 -16.52 17.48
N CYS A 648 -23.74 -16.71 16.40
CA CYS A 648 -24.71 -15.73 15.89
C CYS A 648 -25.83 -15.47 16.90
N GLY A 649 -26.42 -16.52 17.48
CA GLY A 649 -27.44 -16.38 18.51
C GLY A 649 -26.94 -15.65 19.75
N ARG A 650 -25.74 -16.02 20.19
CA ARG A 650 -25.07 -15.34 21.30
C ARG A 650 -24.81 -13.87 21.01
N ALA A 651 -24.31 -13.55 19.82
CA ALA A 651 -24.03 -12.19 19.39
C ALA A 651 -25.31 -11.34 19.27
N TYR A 652 -26.38 -11.90 18.72
CA TYR A 652 -27.67 -11.22 18.58
C TYR A 652 -28.30 -10.91 19.93
N SER A 653 -28.26 -11.84 20.89
CA SER A 653 -28.73 -11.57 22.26
C SER A 653 -27.94 -10.42 22.92
N ASN A 654 -26.62 -10.36 22.72
CA ASN A 654 -25.81 -9.26 23.23
C ASN A 654 -26.14 -7.93 22.53
N TYR A 655 -26.42 -7.95 21.22
CA TYR A 655 -26.90 -6.80 20.47
C TYR A 655 -28.22 -6.27 21.00
N LEU A 656 -29.22 -7.13 21.22
CA LEU A 656 -30.50 -6.73 21.80
C LEU A 656 -30.33 -6.12 23.20
N GLY A 657 -29.44 -6.69 24.02
CA GLY A 657 -29.11 -6.15 25.34
C GLY A 657 -28.44 -4.77 25.27
N ALA A 658 -27.52 -4.56 24.33
CA ALA A 658 -26.88 -3.26 24.11
C ALA A 658 -27.88 -2.21 23.61
N LYS A 659 -28.74 -2.60 22.66
CA LYS A 659 -29.82 -1.75 22.14
C LYS A 659 -30.78 -1.31 23.25
N TYR A 660 -31.23 -2.25 24.09
CA TYR A 660 -32.11 -1.94 25.22
C TYR A 660 -31.49 -0.92 26.19
N LYS A 661 -30.20 -1.08 26.52
CA LYS A 661 -29.47 -0.15 27.40
C LYS A 661 -29.36 1.26 26.81
N LEU A 662 -29.14 1.36 25.51
CA LEU A 662 -29.09 2.66 24.82
C LEU A 662 -30.46 3.35 24.82
N GLU A 663 -31.55 2.59 24.65
CA GLU A 663 -32.92 3.11 24.64
C GLU A 663 -33.47 3.45 26.04
N HIS A 664 -32.89 2.89 27.11
CA HIS A 664 -33.35 3.04 28.50
C HIS A 664 -32.22 3.42 29.48
N PRO A 665 -31.56 4.59 29.30
CA PRO A 665 -30.43 4.98 30.15
C PRO A 665 -30.79 5.05 31.64
N ASP A 666 -31.94 5.65 31.98
CA ASP A 666 -32.39 5.92 33.37
C ASP A 666 -32.66 4.66 34.21
N LYS A 667 -32.98 3.52 33.57
CA LYS A 667 -33.15 2.22 34.27
C LYS A 667 -31.82 1.56 34.60
N THR A 668 -30.72 2.04 34.02
CA THR A 668 -29.37 1.52 34.22
C THR A 668 -28.66 2.26 35.36
N GLU A 669 -28.92 3.56 35.52
CA GLU A 669 -28.39 4.40 36.60
C GLU A 669 -29.06 4.12 37.96
N LYS A 670 -30.38 3.91 38.00
CA LYS A 670 -31.09 3.56 39.26
C LYS A 670 -30.60 2.28 39.93
N ASN A 671 -30.11 1.30 39.16
CA ASN A 671 -29.52 0.08 39.71
C ASN A 671 -28.14 0.32 40.37
N GLN A 672 -27.45 1.43 40.05
CA GLN A 672 -26.20 1.82 40.71
C GLN A 672 -26.45 2.67 41.96
N GLU A 673 -27.46 3.53 41.97
CA GLU A 673 -27.86 4.29 43.17
C GLU A 673 -28.44 3.39 44.26
N GLU A 674 -29.34 2.44 43.93
CA GLU A 674 -29.89 1.49 44.90
C GLU A 674 -28.86 0.50 45.50
N GLN A 675 -27.72 0.29 44.81
CA GLN A 675 -26.60 -0.52 45.35
C GLN A 675 -25.66 0.29 46.27
N ASN A 676 -25.60 1.61 46.12
CA ASN A 676 -24.83 2.48 47.01
C ASN A 676 -25.59 2.80 48.30
N ASP A 677 -26.93 2.79 48.27
CA ASP A 677 -27.78 3.04 49.44
C ASP A 677 -27.96 1.79 50.35
N GLN A 678 -27.38 0.64 49.98
CA GLN A 678 -27.35 -0.59 50.79
C GLN A 678 -25.96 -0.97 51.34
N GLN A 679 -24.98 -0.05 51.33
CA GLN A 679 -23.68 -0.24 52.00
C GLN A 679 -23.64 0.29 53.42
#